data_AF-V4AQY8-F1
#
_entry.id   AF-V4AQY8-F1
#
_cell.length_a   1.000
_cell.length_b   1.000
_cell.length_c   1.000
_cell.angle_alpha   90.00
_cell.angle_beta   90.00
_cell.angle_gamma   90.00
#
_symmetry.space_group_name_H-M   'P 1'
#
loop_
_entity.id
_entity.type
_entity.pdbx_description
1 polymer ?
#
loop_
_entity_poly.entity_id
_entity_poly.type
_entity_poly.pdbx_seq_one_letter_code
_entity_poly.pdbx_strand_id
1 'polypeptide(L)'
;MTTKEINTVSMWKIITVFGLWTVTSFLCHFSGKLFLKSETENESTYNFIKAFILTLYQTFMCYSLTEVKFHIDKVYICISVCHFLATLSTNCSMALMFASSTFAIKLMEPITSACVQRLLLATPLHPSIFVSLPLIVGGACMFTGNPLTDTSLSKGTLMAFLSNVILAVRNAAIKKDQHNSSRLNLRPSLTIAIVIICHLVFTLVLHLIETRNGAENILTRAVFFTVLSSVFHVVYSYISTNIVLRYMSVLSHSVCNIMKRVLVVILLYIVGSRYASFSNFLGLMVSTVGLFIYVGFKVSIKNSSNRDVTPKEQGKPDRTIIKIAAFLILFVCLSIIGMYSNTSIKLGYRDNNFAKLALEDYESRSFGGKSLEIMDTSDLEPEVDVGHFENGPRLKRFLRKKLIQTPYDTDILSPHLKTSTEVIREAQRVHFNLFKDLLRGFRYAMLFDVAAFENKGDPAISSGEIYLLRRLGIDLIYYCSFSYCKDENLQYAKNMSSIYSNKELVILVHGGGNIVGYALNDVLRFKILNIFKGLKIVVLSQSIYMKNYNGHFERCKQFYCCNKNLTLVLRDRQSLSMAQTYFNNGTNLIMAPDMAFQIGRVKRYMSPMYDILWLKRKDSETPNYKIPVIPEGVSAKVKDWWGFPTPKGDNSLENAFLIATNGMMFLQRGRVVITDRLHGHILCTLLDIPHVLIDNKYKKLSSYHRTWTRGVENTLITTNATEAVSLALQLLKKYNDVIPPIAPFMNVVEHPFENSRGKRITPVVPLVFNKSQGKK
;
A
#
# COMPACT_ATOMS: atom_id res chain seq x y z
N MET A 1 41.49 -11.29 -40.14
CA MET A 1 41.12 -10.77 -38.81
C MET A 1 42.35 -10.76 -37.94
N THR A 2 42.78 -9.58 -37.49
CA THR A 2 43.95 -9.44 -36.60
C THR A 2 43.65 -10.07 -35.24
N THR A 3 44.67 -10.51 -34.49
CA THR A 3 44.54 -11.10 -33.14
C THR A 3 43.75 -10.21 -32.16
N LYS A 4 43.73 -8.88 -32.39
CA LYS A 4 42.89 -7.92 -31.68
C LYS A 4 41.39 -8.09 -31.97
N GLU A 5 40.99 -8.32 -33.21
CA GLU A 5 39.59 -8.55 -33.61
C GLU A 5 39.04 -9.89 -33.11
N ILE A 6 39.89 -10.92 -33.05
CA ILE A 6 39.51 -12.23 -32.50
C ILE A 6 39.28 -12.13 -30.99
N ASN A 7 40.11 -11.36 -30.27
CA ASN A 7 39.97 -11.12 -28.84
C ASN A 7 38.74 -10.25 -28.49
N THR A 8 38.41 -9.23 -29.28
CA THR A 8 37.20 -8.41 -29.05
C THR A 8 35.92 -9.20 -29.30
N VAL A 9 35.86 -10.01 -30.37
CA VAL A 9 34.71 -10.89 -30.65
C VAL A 9 34.55 -11.96 -29.56
N SER A 10 35.66 -12.46 -29.01
CA SER A 10 35.64 -13.41 -27.87
C SER A 10 35.12 -12.75 -26.58
N MET A 11 35.53 -11.52 -26.29
CA MET A 11 35.10 -10.76 -25.11
C MET A 11 33.60 -10.44 -25.14
N TRP A 12 33.07 -9.98 -26.28
CA TRP A 12 31.63 -9.72 -26.43
C TRP A 12 30.79 -10.98 -26.22
N LYS A 13 31.26 -12.15 -26.67
CA LYS A 13 30.58 -13.43 -26.43
C LYS A 13 30.52 -13.77 -24.94
N ILE A 14 31.61 -13.55 -24.21
CA ILE A 14 31.65 -13.77 -22.75
C ILE A 14 30.69 -12.84 -22.02
N ILE A 15 30.67 -11.56 -22.38
CA ILE A 15 29.76 -10.56 -21.79
C ILE A 15 28.31 -10.94 -22.06
N THR A 16 27.97 -11.34 -23.29
CA THR A 16 26.61 -11.76 -23.65
C THR A 16 26.17 -13.00 -22.87
N VAL A 17 27.04 -14.02 -22.75
CA VAL A 17 26.75 -15.23 -21.95
C VAL A 17 26.54 -14.87 -20.48
N PHE A 18 27.38 -13.99 -19.93
CA PHE A 18 27.27 -13.53 -18.55
C PHE A 18 25.98 -12.73 -18.30
N GLY A 19 25.64 -11.81 -19.20
CA GLY A 19 24.40 -11.04 -19.15
C GLY A 19 23.18 -11.94 -19.22
N LEU A 20 23.16 -12.89 -20.15
CA LEU A 20 22.08 -13.87 -20.29
C LEU A 20 21.92 -14.73 -19.05
N TRP A 21 23.03 -15.20 -18.48
CA TRP A 21 23.04 -15.96 -17.23
C TRP A 21 22.47 -15.16 -16.06
N THR A 22 22.80 -13.86 -15.98
CA THR A 22 22.30 -12.96 -14.94
C THR A 22 20.80 -12.70 -15.08
N VAL A 23 20.35 -12.32 -16.29
CA VAL A 23 18.94 -11.99 -16.56
C VAL A 23 18.05 -13.21 -16.38
N THR A 24 18.44 -14.37 -16.89
CA THR A 24 17.66 -15.61 -16.73
C THR A 24 17.60 -16.09 -15.28
N SER A 25 18.69 -15.89 -14.50
CA SER A 25 18.67 -16.12 -13.06
C SER A 25 17.73 -15.16 -12.34
N PHE A 26 17.74 -13.87 -12.68
CA PHE A 26 16.80 -12.89 -12.13
C PHE A 26 15.35 -13.26 -12.43
N LEU A 27 15.03 -13.53 -13.71
CA LEU A 27 13.66 -13.84 -14.14
C LEU A 27 13.13 -15.12 -13.48
N CYS A 28 13.96 -16.17 -13.33
CA CYS A 28 13.58 -17.36 -12.57
C CYS A 28 13.10 -17.00 -11.16
N HIS A 29 13.94 -16.29 -10.40
CA HIS A 29 13.66 -16.03 -8.99
C HIS A 29 12.58 -14.97 -8.79
N PHE A 30 12.47 -14.01 -9.71
CA PHE A 30 11.38 -13.04 -9.72
C PHE A 30 10.03 -13.72 -9.97
N SER A 31 9.90 -14.50 -11.06
CA SER A 31 8.67 -15.25 -11.35
C SER A 31 8.35 -16.29 -10.27
N GLY A 32 9.38 -16.97 -9.73
CA GLY A 32 9.22 -17.88 -8.60
C GLY A 32 8.69 -17.17 -7.35
N LYS A 33 9.20 -15.99 -7.02
CA LYS A 33 8.70 -15.20 -5.88
C LYS A 33 7.26 -14.72 -6.11
N LEU A 34 6.89 -14.38 -7.35
CA LEU A 34 5.51 -14.02 -7.70
C LEU A 34 4.52 -15.18 -7.48
N PHE A 35 4.94 -16.43 -7.71
CA PHE A 35 4.15 -17.62 -7.37
C PHE A 35 4.13 -17.90 -5.85
N LEU A 36 5.28 -17.77 -5.18
CA LEU A 36 5.42 -18.05 -3.75
C LEU A 36 4.74 -17.00 -2.85
N LYS A 37 4.43 -15.81 -3.38
CA LYS A 37 3.69 -14.78 -2.64
C LYS A 37 2.34 -15.36 -2.20
N SER A 38 2.09 -15.33 -0.90
CA SER A 38 0.95 -15.98 -0.26
C SER A 38 0.32 -15.03 0.75
N GLU A 39 -1.02 -14.94 0.76
CA GLU A 39 -1.79 -14.09 1.68
C GLU A 39 -2.62 -14.92 2.69
N THR A 40 -2.33 -16.22 2.83
CA THR A 40 -3.03 -17.09 3.79
C THR A 40 -2.28 -17.16 5.13
N GLU A 41 -2.96 -16.88 6.24
CA GLU A 41 -2.45 -16.82 7.63
C GLU A 41 -1.96 -18.16 8.22
N ASN A 42 -2.07 -19.29 7.51
CA ASN A 42 -1.45 -20.56 7.92
C ASN A 42 0.03 -20.62 7.46
N GLU A 43 0.87 -20.03 8.29
CA GLU A 43 2.13 -19.37 7.92
C GLU A 43 3.33 -20.28 7.53
N SER A 44 3.30 -21.59 7.81
CA SER A 44 4.47 -22.46 7.54
C SER A 44 4.19 -23.62 6.60
N THR A 45 3.14 -24.41 6.84
CA THR A 45 2.81 -25.59 6.03
C THR A 45 2.46 -25.21 4.59
N TYR A 46 1.67 -24.15 4.39
CA TYR A 46 1.26 -23.72 3.06
C TYR A 46 2.43 -23.09 2.25
N ASN A 47 3.29 -22.33 2.93
CA ASN A 47 4.53 -21.80 2.35
C ASN A 47 5.48 -22.93 1.91
N PHE A 48 5.59 -23.99 2.72
CA PHE A 48 6.34 -25.19 2.34
C PHE A 48 5.70 -25.93 1.15
N ILE A 49 4.36 -26.12 1.14
CA ILE A 49 3.66 -26.78 0.03
C ILE A 49 3.89 -26.03 -1.29
N LYS A 50 3.75 -24.69 -1.30
CA LYS A 50 4.03 -23.88 -2.48
C LYS A 50 5.49 -24.00 -2.92
N ALA A 51 6.44 -23.88 -1.98
CA ALA A 51 7.86 -24.06 -2.28
C ALA A 51 8.15 -25.45 -2.86
N PHE A 52 7.48 -26.48 -2.34
CA PHE A 52 7.58 -27.85 -2.81
C PHE A 52 7.01 -28.02 -4.23
N ILE A 53 5.82 -27.49 -4.50
CA ILE A 53 5.19 -27.52 -5.85
C ILE A 53 6.09 -26.81 -6.87
N LEU A 54 6.57 -25.61 -6.55
CA LEU A 54 7.47 -24.87 -7.44
C LEU A 54 8.75 -25.66 -7.71
N THR A 55 9.33 -26.28 -6.68
CA THR A 55 10.55 -27.08 -6.81
C THR A 55 10.33 -28.34 -7.64
N LEU A 56 9.24 -29.05 -7.40
CA LEU A 56 8.87 -30.24 -8.17
C LEU A 56 8.74 -29.89 -9.64
N TYR A 57 8.09 -28.76 -9.95
CA TYR A 57 7.88 -28.33 -11.32
C TYR A 57 9.18 -27.79 -11.99
N GLN A 58 10.03 -27.07 -11.24
CA GLN A 58 11.35 -26.62 -11.72
C GLN A 58 12.27 -27.81 -12.05
N THR A 59 12.30 -28.82 -11.18
CA THR A 59 13.13 -30.00 -11.36
C THR A 59 12.57 -30.95 -12.42
N PHE A 60 11.25 -31.11 -12.50
CA PHE A 60 10.58 -31.80 -13.60
C PHE A 60 10.95 -31.19 -14.95
N MET A 61 10.86 -29.86 -15.10
CA MET A 61 11.22 -29.18 -16.35
C MET A 61 12.70 -29.36 -16.71
N CYS A 62 13.61 -29.39 -15.74
CA CYS A 62 15.02 -29.76 -15.99
C CYS A 62 15.12 -31.16 -16.61
N TYR A 63 14.45 -32.16 -16.05
CA TYR A 63 14.49 -33.54 -16.55
C TYR A 63 13.80 -33.71 -17.92
N SER A 64 12.72 -32.97 -18.15
CA SER A 64 11.97 -33.02 -19.41
C SER A 64 12.68 -32.31 -20.57
N LEU A 65 13.49 -31.29 -20.29
CA LEU A 65 14.15 -30.48 -21.33
C LEU A 65 15.64 -30.81 -21.52
N THR A 66 16.27 -31.45 -20.55
CA THR A 66 17.68 -31.86 -20.64
C THR A 66 17.83 -33.38 -20.65
N GLU A 67 18.87 -33.84 -21.32
CA GLU A 67 19.32 -35.23 -21.30
C GLU A 67 20.68 -35.26 -20.63
N VAL A 68 20.82 -36.08 -19.59
CA VAL A 68 22.05 -36.18 -18.81
C VAL A 68 22.63 -37.57 -18.93
N LYS A 69 23.86 -37.67 -19.43
CA LYS A 69 24.60 -38.93 -19.49
C LYS A 69 25.74 -38.90 -18.47
N PHE A 70 25.60 -39.68 -17.40
CA PHE A 70 26.64 -39.93 -16.41
C PHE A 70 27.12 -41.37 -16.51
N HIS A 71 28.39 -41.60 -16.22
CA HIS A 71 29.01 -42.93 -16.31
C HIS A 71 28.83 -43.76 -15.02
N ILE A 72 28.47 -43.11 -13.90
CA ILE A 72 28.31 -43.74 -12.57
C ILE A 72 26.95 -43.34 -11.97
N ASP A 73 26.04 -44.31 -11.81
CA ASP A 73 24.67 -44.08 -11.31
C ASP A 73 24.64 -43.43 -9.92
N LYS A 74 25.56 -43.81 -9.02
CA LYS A 74 25.64 -43.25 -7.66
C LYS A 74 25.98 -41.76 -7.65
N VAL A 75 26.84 -41.30 -8.55
CA VAL A 75 27.22 -39.89 -8.67
C VAL A 75 26.06 -39.08 -9.26
N TYR A 76 25.37 -39.63 -10.25
CA TYR A 76 24.18 -39.02 -10.83
C TYR A 76 23.05 -38.82 -9.80
N ILE A 77 22.76 -39.85 -9.00
CA ILE A 77 21.76 -39.76 -7.93
C ILE A 77 22.14 -38.68 -6.93
N CYS A 78 23.41 -38.65 -6.49
CA CYS A 78 23.90 -37.63 -5.55
C CYS A 78 23.71 -36.20 -6.09
N ILE A 79 24.09 -35.97 -7.36
CA ILE A 79 23.96 -34.66 -8.01
C ILE A 79 22.48 -34.25 -8.11
N SER A 80 21.62 -35.18 -8.50
CA SER A 80 20.17 -34.95 -8.68
C SER A 80 19.48 -34.62 -7.35
N VAL A 81 19.76 -35.41 -6.31
CA VAL A 81 19.24 -35.17 -4.95
C VAL A 81 19.72 -33.83 -4.42
N CYS A 82 21.01 -33.52 -4.55
CA CYS A 82 21.54 -32.24 -4.10
C CYS A 82 20.94 -31.06 -4.89
N HIS A 83 20.71 -31.21 -6.19
CA HIS A 83 20.06 -30.18 -7.00
C HIS A 83 18.61 -29.93 -6.54
N PHE A 84 17.84 -30.99 -6.29
CA PHE A 84 16.48 -30.89 -5.76
C PHE A 84 16.46 -30.21 -4.38
N LEU A 85 17.25 -30.71 -3.42
CA LEU A 85 17.27 -30.20 -2.05
C LEU A 85 17.76 -28.74 -1.97
N ALA A 86 18.76 -28.37 -2.78
CA ALA A 86 19.23 -26.98 -2.85
C ALA A 86 18.15 -26.04 -3.41
N THR A 87 17.40 -26.50 -4.42
CA THR A 87 16.31 -25.74 -5.04
C THR A 87 15.15 -25.60 -4.07
N LEU A 88 14.76 -26.68 -3.37
CA LEU A 88 13.75 -26.66 -2.32
C LEU A 88 14.12 -25.68 -1.21
N SER A 89 15.34 -25.76 -0.68
CA SER A 89 15.82 -24.87 0.38
C SER A 89 15.80 -23.40 -0.06
N THR A 90 16.15 -23.12 -1.32
CA THR A 90 16.09 -21.76 -1.88
C THR A 90 14.65 -21.26 -2.01
N ASN A 91 13.73 -22.10 -2.49
CA ASN A 91 12.31 -21.75 -2.63
C ASN A 91 11.62 -21.61 -1.27
N CYS A 92 11.94 -22.44 -0.28
CA CYS A 92 11.47 -22.30 1.10
C CYS A 92 11.94 -20.97 1.71
N SER A 93 13.21 -20.60 1.49
CA SER A 93 13.70 -19.27 1.91
C SER A 93 12.92 -18.15 1.22
N MET A 94 12.70 -18.21 -0.09
CA MET A 94 11.92 -17.20 -0.81
C MET A 94 10.44 -17.18 -0.42
N ALA A 95 9.90 -18.27 0.13
CA ALA A 95 8.55 -18.27 0.70
C ALA A 95 8.51 -17.50 2.03
N LEU A 96 9.58 -17.59 2.84
CA LEU A 96 9.65 -17.01 4.19
C LEU A 96 10.20 -15.57 4.23
N MET A 97 10.96 -15.13 3.22
CA MET A 97 11.53 -13.77 3.18
C MET A 97 11.52 -13.16 1.78
N PHE A 98 11.93 -11.89 1.65
CA PHE A 98 12.12 -11.26 0.34
C PHE A 98 13.14 -12.03 -0.51
N ALA A 99 12.92 -12.09 -1.83
CA ALA A 99 13.83 -12.79 -2.75
C ALA A 99 15.23 -12.15 -2.70
N SER A 100 15.33 -10.82 -2.71
CA SER A 100 16.59 -10.10 -2.55
C SER A 100 17.34 -10.49 -1.27
N SER A 101 16.63 -10.64 -0.14
CA SER A 101 17.20 -11.09 1.14
C SER A 101 17.72 -12.53 1.07
N THR A 102 16.97 -13.44 0.42
CA THR A 102 17.43 -14.83 0.21
C THR A 102 18.75 -14.85 -0.56
N PHE A 103 18.84 -14.05 -1.63
CA PHE A 103 20.04 -14.00 -2.46
C PHE A 103 21.21 -13.26 -1.79
N ALA A 104 20.94 -12.31 -0.89
CA ALA A 104 21.96 -11.68 -0.06
C ALA A 104 22.62 -12.70 0.89
N ILE A 105 21.84 -13.55 1.58
CA ILE A 105 22.41 -14.66 2.37
C ILE A 105 23.16 -15.64 1.49
N LYS A 106 22.66 -15.91 0.27
CA LYS A 106 23.36 -16.77 -0.69
C LYS A 106 24.69 -16.16 -1.19
N LEU A 107 25.01 -14.89 -0.93
CA LEU A 107 26.35 -14.34 -1.15
C LEU A 107 27.41 -15.01 -0.25
N MET A 108 27.01 -15.67 0.85
CA MET A 108 27.89 -16.40 1.77
C MET A 108 28.39 -17.76 1.22
N GLU A 109 28.31 -18.02 -0.09
CA GLU A 109 28.89 -19.23 -0.71
C GLU A 109 30.41 -19.40 -0.52
N PRO A 110 31.23 -18.33 -0.48
CA PRO A 110 32.65 -18.45 -0.17
C PRO A 110 32.92 -19.15 1.16
N ILE A 111 32.02 -19.01 2.14
CA ILE A 111 32.11 -19.65 3.45
C ILE A 111 31.99 -21.16 3.30
N THR A 112 30.91 -21.60 2.65
CA THR A 112 30.63 -23.03 2.46
C THR A 112 31.70 -23.68 1.58
N SER A 113 32.20 -22.94 0.59
CA SER A 113 33.31 -23.38 -0.26
C SER A 113 34.62 -23.54 0.52
N ALA A 114 34.95 -22.60 1.40
CA ALA A 114 36.15 -22.68 2.25
C ALA A 114 36.05 -23.82 3.26
N CYS A 115 34.88 -24.02 3.90
CA CYS A 115 34.63 -25.15 4.79
C CYS A 115 34.80 -26.49 4.06
N VAL A 116 34.26 -26.61 2.84
CA VAL A 116 34.45 -27.81 2.01
C VAL A 116 35.92 -28.03 1.65
N GLN A 117 36.67 -26.99 1.30
CA GLN A 117 38.11 -27.09 1.03
C GLN A 117 38.93 -27.53 2.26
N ARG A 118 38.54 -27.09 3.46
CA ARG A 118 39.22 -27.48 4.70
C ARG A 118 38.85 -28.90 5.14
N LEU A 119 37.55 -29.23 5.11
CA LEU A 119 37.02 -30.49 5.64
C LEU A 119 37.17 -31.67 4.67
N LEU A 120 37.00 -31.46 3.37
CA LEU A 120 37.08 -32.54 2.37
C LEU A 120 38.46 -32.65 1.70
N LEU A 121 39.20 -31.54 1.57
CA LEU A 121 40.49 -31.50 0.85
C LEU A 121 41.70 -31.29 1.76
N ALA A 122 41.50 -31.12 3.08
CA ALA A 122 42.54 -30.92 4.10
C ALA A 122 43.53 -29.75 3.82
N THR A 123 43.20 -28.83 2.93
CA THR A 123 44.07 -27.69 2.58
C THR A 123 44.05 -26.60 3.66
N PRO A 124 45.18 -25.90 3.91
CA PRO A 124 45.22 -24.77 4.84
C PRO A 124 44.44 -23.56 4.30
N LEU A 125 43.71 -22.87 5.18
CA LEU A 125 42.96 -21.66 4.85
C LEU A 125 43.89 -20.45 4.84
N HIS A 126 43.79 -19.61 3.81
CA HIS A 126 44.62 -18.41 3.68
C HIS A 126 44.17 -17.29 4.65
N PRO A 127 45.09 -16.49 5.24
CA PRO A 127 44.76 -15.44 6.21
C PRO A 127 43.69 -14.42 5.75
N SER A 128 43.60 -14.16 4.45
CA SER A 128 42.58 -13.26 3.87
C SER A 128 41.13 -13.69 4.10
N ILE A 129 40.91 -14.97 4.39
CA ILE A 129 39.59 -15.53 4.74
C ILE A 129 39.12 -14.94 6.07
N PHE A 130 40.01 -14.70 7.02
CA PHE A 130 39.64 -14.13 8.34
C PHE A 130 39.24 -12.66 8.26
N VAL A 131 39.69 -11.93 7.24
CA VAL A 131 39.27 -10.52 6.99
C VAL A 131 38.02 -10.45 6.13
N SER A 132 37.94 -11.26 5.06
CA SER A 132 36.82 -11.19 4.11
C SER A 132 35.54 -11.82 4.64
N LEU A 133 35.61 -12.90 5.43
CA LEU A 133 34.43 -13.60 5.92
C LEU A 133 33.53 -12.75 6.84
N PRO A 134 34.05 -12.06 7.87
CA PRO A 134 33.21 -11.21 8.73
C PRO A 134 32.48 -10.12 7.95
N LEU A 135 33.12 -9.51 6.94
CA LEU A 135 32.50 -8.49 6.09
C LEU A 135 31.36 -9.06 5.25
N ILE A 136 31.55 -10.25 4.66
CA ILE A 136 30.51 -10.91 3.87
C ILE A 136 29.30 -11.25 4.75
N VAL A 137 29.55 -11.83 5.94
CA VAL A 137 28.50 -12.23 6.89
C VAL A 137 27.76 -11.01 7.44
N GLY A 138 28.49 -10.04 7.98
CA GLY A 138 27.93 -8.83 8.58
C GLY A 138 27.12 -8.03 7.58
N GLY A 139 27.63 -7.84 6.35
CA GLY A 139 26.91 -7.13 5.30
C GLY A 139 25.64 -7.85 4.84
N ALA A 140 25.70 -9.17 4.66
CA ALA A 140 24.53 -9.94 4.24
C ALA A 140 23.45 -10.03 5.32
N CYS A 141 23.82 -10.16 6.60
CA CYS A 141 22.88 -10.08 7.72
C CYS A 141 22.27 -8.68 7.86
N MET A 142 23.09 -7.62 7.75
CA MET A 142 22.60 -6.24 7.81
C MET A 142 21.63 -5.91 6.67
N PHE A 143 21.83 -6.51 5.48
CA PHE A 143 20.91 -6.39 4.35
C PHE A 143 19.56 -7.06 4.57
N THR A 144 19.55 -8.23 5.25
CA THR A 144 18.34 -9.00 5.49
C THR A 144 17.51 -8.45 6.65
N GLY A 145 18.13 -7.83 7.65
CA GLY A 145 17.47 -7.25 8.83
C GLY A 145 17.98 -7.88 10.11
N ASN A 146 17.15 -7.95 11.16
CA ASN A 146 17.51 -8.62 12.40
C ASN A 146 16.89 -10.04 12.47
N PRO A 147 17.57 -11.09 11.98
CA PRO A 147 17.06 -12.47 12.03
C PRO A 147 16.94 -13.02 13.46
N LEU A 148 17.50 -12.35 14.48
CA LEU A 148 17.40 -12.80 15.88
C LEU A 148 16.06 -12.44 16.52
N THR A 149 15.34 -11.46 15.97
CA THR A 149 14.06 -11.00 16.52
C THR A 149 12.84 -11.57 15.80
N ASP A 150 13.00 -12.00 14.54
CA ASP A 150 11.91 -12.53 13.71
C ASP A 150 12.13 -14.02 13.36
N THR A 151 11.21 -14.87 13.83
CA THR A 151 11.27 -16.33 13.65
C THR A 151 11.08 -16.79 12.19
N SER A 152 10.39 -16.01 11.36
CA SER A 152 10.21 -16.32 9.93
C SER A 152 11.51 -16.01 9.16
N LEU A 153 12.13 -14.88 9.48
CA LEU A 153 13.40 -14.43 8.93
C LEU A 153 14.56 -15.36 9.32
N SER A 154 14.56 -15.88 10.55
CA SER A 154 15.57 -16.84 11.02
C SER A 154 15.50 -18.17 10.25
N LYS A 155 14.29 -18.75 10.12
CA LYS A 155 14.05 -19.98 9.35
C LYS A 155 14.40 -19.81 7.88
N GLY A 156 14.02 -18.67 7.28
CA GLY A 156 14.40 -18.34 5.91
C GLY A 156 15.92 -18.26 5.77
N THR A 157 16.60 -17.58 6.69
CA THR A 157 18.06 -17.36 6.63
C THR A 157 18.80 -18.70 6.71
N LEU A 158 18.34 -19.59 7.60
CA LEU A 158 18.84 -20.95 7.71
C LEU A 158 18.67 -21.73 6.41
N MET A 159 17.49 -21.68 5.78
CA MET A 159 17.21 -22.37 4.51
C MET A 159 18.04 -21.80 3.34
N ALA A 160 18.24 -20.49 3.28
CA ALA A 160 19.12 -19.86 2.29
C ALA A 160 20.58 -20.33 2.46
N PHE A 161 21.09 -20.36 3.69
CA PHE A 161 22.44 -20.81 3.97
C PHE A 161 22.61 -22.32 3.72
N LEU A 162 21.63 -23.15 4.13
CA LEU A 162 21.60 -24.58 3.87
C LEU A 162 21.71 -24.88 2.37
N SER A 163 21.04 -24.09 1.53
CA SER A 163 21.15 -24.23 0.08
C SER A 163 22.59 -24.03 -0.44
N ASN A 164 23.38 -23.14 0.15
CA ASN A 164 24.79 -22.95 -0.22
C ASN A 164 25.67 -24.14 0.18
N VAL A 165 25.37 -24.80 1.30
CA VAL A 165 26.08 -26.01 1.73
C VAL A 165 25.81 -27.16 0.76
N ILE A 166 24.53 -27.41 0.45
CA ILE A 166 24.12 -28.47 -0.47
C ILE A 166 24.70 -28.24 -1.87
N LEU A 167 24.68 -26.99 -2.35
CA LEU A 167 25.29 -26.63 -3.64
C LEU A 167 26.81 -26.85 -3.65
N ALA A 168 27.50 -26.59 -2.54
CA ALA A 168 28.94 -26.83 -2.44
C ALA A 168 29.26 -28.33 -2.56
N VAL A 169 28.49 -29.20 -1.90
CA VAL A 169 28.61 -30.67 -2.02
C VAL A 169 28.33 -31.12 -3.46
N ARG A 170 27.23 -30.64 -4.08
CA ARG A 170 26.90 -30.93 -5.48
C ARG A 170 28.03 -30.57 -6.43
N ASN A 171 28.59 -29.36 -6.27
CA ASN A 171 29.65 -28.86 -7.14
C ASN A 171 30.96 -29.66 -6.96
N ALA A 172 31.26 -30.13 -5.74
CA ALA A 172 32.39 -31.03 -5.49
C ALA A 172 32.20 -32.39 -6.17
N ALA A 173 30.98 -32.96 -6.11
CA ALA A 173 30.64 -34.22 -6.78
C ALA A 173 30.77 -34.10 -8.32
N ILE A 174 30.26 -33.01 -8.92
CA ILE A 174 30.40 -32.74 -10.37
C ILE A 174 31.88 -32.67 -10.76
N LYS A 175 32.71 -31.99 -9.95
CA LYS A 175 34.14 -31.84 -10.25
C LYS A 175 34.90 -33.16 -10.20
N LYS A 176 34.52 -34.09 -9.31
CA LYS A 176 35.12 -35.42 -9.22
C LYS A 176 34.89 -36.24 -10.49
N ASP A 177 33.76 -36.04 -11.17
CA ASP A 177 33.38 -36.78 -12.38
C ASP A 177 33.70 -36.05 -13.69
N GLN A 178 34.23 -34.82 -13.62
CA GLN A 178 34.50 -33.97 -14.79
C GLN A 178 35.49 -34.58 -15.80
N HIS A 179 36.33 -35.53 -15.37
CA HIS A 179 37.26 -36.26 -16.23
C HIS A 179 36.61 -37.41 -17.03
N ASN A 180 35.38 -37.83 -16.69
CA ASN A 180 34.71 -39.03 -17.25
C ASN A 180 33.71 -38.73 -18.38
N SER A 181 33.85 -37.60 -19.09
CA SER A 181 33.04 -37.27 -20.29
C SER A 181 31.52 -37.11 -20.07
N SER A 182 31.07 -36.81 -18.86
CA SER A 182 29.65 -36.53 -18.59
C SER A 182 29.16 -35.34 -19.42
N ARG A 183 28.08 -35.50 -20.20
CA ARG A 183 27.52 -34.42 -21.04
C ARG A 183 26.07 -34.14 -20.66
N LEU A 184 25.75 -32.87 -20.40
CA LEU A 184 24.38 -32.37 -20.28
C LEU A 184 23.99 -31.82 -21.66
N ASN A 185 23.03 -32.43 -22.34
CA ASN A 185 22.54 -31.94 -23.63
C ASN A 185 21.10 -31.44 -23.49
N LEU A 186 20.69 -30.52 -24.37
CA LEU A 186 19.27 -30.23 -24.54
C LEU A 186 18.64 -31.38 -25.34
N ARG A 187 17.40 -31.73 -25.01
CA ARG A 187 16.62 -32.67 -25.82
C ARG A 187 16.34 -32.09 -27.22
N PRO A 188 15.98 -32.92 -28.21
CA PRO A 188 15.64 -32.46 -29.56
C PRO A 188 14.62 -31.32 -29.54
N SER A 189 14.77 -30.37 -30.47
CA SER A 189 13.91 -29.17 -30.54
C SER A 189 12.42 -29.49 -30.65
N LEU A 190 12.07 -30.62 -31.27
CA LEU A 190 10.70 -31.11 -31.35
C LEU A 190 10.13 -31.45 -29.96
N THR A 191 10.88 -32.17 -29.12
CA THR A 191 10.46 -32.51 -27.75
C THR A 191 10.27 -31.25 -26.91
N ILE A 192 11.19 -30.29 -27.03
CA ILE A 192 11.11 -29.00 -26.33
C ILE A 192 9.87 -28.22 -26.79
N ALA A 193 9.62 -28.16 -28.10
CA ALA A 193 8.46 -27.48 -28.67
C ALA A 193 7.14 -28.12 -28.20
N ILE A 194 7.05 -29.45 -28.19
CA ILE A 194 5.86 -30.17 -27.72
C ILE A 194 5.58 -29.82 -26.25
N VAL A 195 6.59 -29.89 -25.38
CA VAL A 195 6.44 -29.56 -23.95
C VAL A 195 5.93 -28.12 -23.79
N ILE A 196 6.47 -27.15 -24.55
CA ILE A 196 6.02 -25.75 -24.48
C ILE A 196 4.58 -25.60 -24.96
N ILE A 197 4.23 -26.20 -26.11
CA ILE A 197 2.88 -26.13 -26.70
C ILE A 197 1.86 -26.73 -25.73
N CYS A 198 2.14 -27.89 -25.11
CA CYS A 198 1.26 -28.49 -24.12
C CYS A 198 0.96 -27.55 -22.95
N HIS A 199 1.96 -26.82 -22.44
CA HIS A 199 1.78 -25.87 -21.34
C HIS A 199 1.02 -24.60 -21.77
N LEU A 200 1.25 -24.12 -23.00
CA LEU A 200 0.51 -22.99 -23.55
C LEU A 200 -0.97 -23.35 -23.73
N VAL A 201 -1.26 -24.53 -24.28
CA VAL A 201 -2.63 -25.03 -24.43
C VAL A 201 -3.29 -25.22 -23.07
N PHE A 202 -2.61 -25.82 -22.10
CA PHE A 202 -3.15 -25.99 -20.75
C PHE A 202 -3.48 -24.65 -20.07
N THR A 203 -2.58 -23.67 -20.18
CA THR A 203 -2.79 -22.32 -19.61
C THR A 203 -3.97 -21.61 -20.30
N LEU A 204 -4.10 -21.74 -21.62
CA LEU A 204 -5.23 -21.18 -22.38
C LEU A 204 -6.55 -21.83 -21.98
N VAL A 205 -6.59 -23.16 -21.81
CA VAL A 205 -7.78 -23.88 -21.36
C VAL A 205 -8.21 -23.42 -19.96
N LEU A 206 -7.26 -23.30 -19.02
CA LEU A 206 -7.54 -22.77 -17.68
C LEU A 206 -8.11 -21.35 -17.73
N HIS A 207 -7.52 -20.49 -18.57
CA HIS A 207 -8.01 -19.12 -18.74
C HIS A 207 -9.45 -19.08 -19.26
N LEU A 208 -9.79 -19.92 -20.24
CA LEU A 208 -11.14 -20.03 -20.77
C LEU A 208 -12.14 -20.52 -19.72
N ILE A 209 -11.74 -21.49 -18.88
CA ILE A 209 -12.56 -22.00 -17.77
C ILE A 209 -12.81 -20.92 -16.71
N GLU A 210 -11.76 -20.22 -16.28
CA GLU A 210 -11.90 -19.15 -15.26
C GLU A 210 -12.73 -17.97 -15.77
N THR A 211 -12.56 -17.60 -17.04
CA THR A 211 -13.34 -16.55 -17.69
C THR A 211 -14.82 -16.93 -17.80
N ARG A 212 -15.13 -18.19 -18.12
CA ARG A 212 -16.50 -18.71 -18.16
C ARG A 212 -17.18 -18.71 -16.79
N ASN A 213 -16.42 -18.98 -15.73
CA ASN A 213 -16.92 -19.07 -14.36
C ASN A 213 -16.91 -17.72 -13.61
N GLY A 214 -16.52 -16.62 -14.27
CA GLY A 214 -16.44 -15.29 -13.64
C GLY A 214 -15.33 -15.15 -12.58
N ALA A 215 -14.30 -16.01 -12.63
CA ALA A 215 -13.18 -15.98 -11.69
C ALA A 215 -12.04 -15.06 -12.15
N GLU A 216 -11.31 -14.44 -11.22
CA GLU A 216 -10.26 -13.44 -11.50
C GLU A 216 -8.92 -14.02 -12.04
N ASN A 217 -8.96 -15.11 -12.81
CA ASN A 217 -7.80 -15.77 -13.44
C ASN A 217 -6.66 -16.16 -12.46
N ILE A 218 -6.99 -16.53 -11.21
CA ILE A 218 -6.02 -16.76 -10.13
C ILE A 218 -5.17 -18.00 -10.43
N LEU A 219 -5.81 -19.10 -10.84
CA LEU A 219 -5.13 -20.36 -11.11
C LEU A 219 -4.29 -20.25 -12.38
N THR A 220 -4.83 -19.62 -13.43
CA THR A 220 -4.10 -19.35 -14.68
C THR A 220 -2.80 -18.60 -14.41
N ARG A 221 -2.83 -17.56 -13.56
CA ARG A 221 -1.64 -16.77 -13.22
C ARG A 221 -0.64 -17.55 -12.37
N ALA A 222 -1.11 -18.33 -11.41
CA ALA A 222 -0.25 -19.19 -10.60
C ALA A 222 0.50 -20.22 -11.47
N VAL A 223 -0.21 -20.86 -12.39
CA VAL A 223 0.38 -21.79 -13.37
C VAL A 223 1.37 -21.06 -14.27
N PHE A 224 1.00 -19.89 -14.81
CA PHE A 224 1.87 -19.08 -15.66
C PHE A 224 3.21 -18.74 -14.99
N PHE A 225 3.21 -18.20 -13.78
CA PHE A 225 4.45 -17.85 -13.08
C PHE A 225 5.28 -19.06 -12.67
N THR A 226 4.64 -20.19 -12.38
CA THR A 226 5.31 -21.47 -12.10
C THR A 226 6.03 -21.98 -13.35
N VAL A 227 5.35 -21.98 -14.50
CA VAL A 227 5.92 -22.35 -15.79
C VAL A 227 7.08 -21.43 -16.17
N LEU A 228 6.85 -20.12 -16.04
CA LEU A 228 7.83 -19.10 -16.38
C LEU A 228 9.11 -19.25 -15.54
N SER A 229 8.96 -19.42 -14.23
CA SER A 229 10.06 -19.69 -13.31
C SER A 229 10.85 -20.94 -13.71
N SER A 230 10.15 -22.04 -14.03
CA SER A 230 10.79 -23.30 -14.40
C SER A 230 11.54 -23.25 -15.72
N VAL A 231 11.00 -22.58 -16.74
CA VAL A 231 11.71 -22.40 -18.01
C VAL A 231 13.02 -21.65 -17.77
N PHE A 232 12.98 -20.54 -17.03
CA PHE A 232 14.18 -19.79 -16.70
C PHE A 232 15.14 -20.59 -15.81
N HIS A 233 14.62 -21.44 -14.91
CA HIS A 233 15.42 -22.35 -14.09
C HIS A 233 16.28 -23.30 -14.92
N VAL A 234 15.68 -23.92 -15.95
CA VAL A 234 16.40 -24.77 -16.91
C VAL A 234 17.46 -23.96 -17.64
N VAL A 235 17.10 -22.79 -18.16
CA VAL A 235 17.99 -21.97 -18.98
C VAL A 235 19.21 -21.51 -18.21
N TYR A 236 19.05 -20.87 -17.04
CA TYR A 236 20.21 -20.35 -16.31
C TYR A 236 21.09 -21.50 -15.77
N SER A 237 20.49 -22.64 -15.41
CA SER A 237 21.21 -23.83 -14.95
C SER A 237 22.01 -24.48 -16.08
N TYR A 238 21.45 -24.53 -17.30
CA TYR A 238 22.12 -25.02 -18.49
C TYR A 238 23.29 -24.10 -18.88
N ILE A 239 23.07 -22.78 -18.93
CA ILE A 239 24.11 -21.79 -19.22
C ILE A 239 25.26 -21.94 -18.21
N SER A 240 24.95 -22.01 -16.91
CA SER A 240 25.94 -22.19 -15.85
C SER A 240 26.78 -23.46 -16.06
N THR A 241 26.13 -24.59 -16.34
CA THR A 241 26.78 -25.91 -16.28
C THR A 241 27.50 -26.29 -17.57
N ASN A 242 26.95 -25.95 -18.74
CA ASN A 242 27.53 -26.34 -20.03
C ASN A 242 28.36 -25.27 -20.71
N ILE A 243 28.00 -24.00 -20.51
CA ILE A 243 28.64 -22.88 -21.21
C ILE A 243 29.70 -22.30 -20.27
N VAL A 244 29.29 -21.75 -19.12
CA VAL A 244 30.22 -21.00 -18.27
C VAL A 244 31.31 -21.91 -17.67
N LEU A 245 30.96 -23.06 -17.09
CA LEU A 245 31.94 -23.99 -16.53
C LEU A 245 32.92 -24.57 -17.56
N ARG A 246 32.55 -24.61 -18.85
CA ARG A 246 33.38 -25.19 -19.92
C ARG A 246 34.36 -24.19 -20.51
N TYR A 247 33.96 -22.93 -20.62
CA TYR A 247 34.75 -21.87 -21.25
C TYR A 247 35.53 -21.01 -20.26
N MET A 248 35.24 -21.12 -18.95
CA MET A 248 35.93 -20.34 -17.92
C MET A 248 36.78 -21.22 -17.01
N SER A 249 37.94 -20.70 -16.61
CA SER A 249 38.71 -21.32 -15.53
C SER A 249 37.85 -21.38 -14.26
N VAL A 250 38.07 -22.39 -13.41
CA VAL A 250 37.34 -22.56 -12.13
C VAL A 250 37.35 -21.28 -11.29
N LEU A 251 38.45 -20.52 -11.36
CA LEU A 251 38.60 -19.24 -10.68
C LEU A 251 37.68 -18.19 -11.30
N SER A 252 37.78 -17.95 -12.61
CA SER A 252 36.95 -16.99 -13.35
C SER A 252 35.45 -17.29 -13.21
N HIS A 253 35.06 -18.57 -13.27
CA HIS A 253 33.69 -19.00 -13.02
C HIS A 253 33.20 -18.60 -11.63
N SER A 254 34.03 -18.77 -10.58
CA SER A 254 33.67 -18.38 -9.22
C SER A 254 33.51 -16.86 -9.05
N VAL A 255 34.33 -16.05 -9.74
CA VAL A 255 34.20 -14.58 -9.74
C VAL A 255 32.93 -14.14 -10.47
N CYS A 256 32.68 -14.67 -11.67
CA CYS A 256 31.46 -14.35 -12.43
C CYS A 256 30.20 -14.78 -11.66
N ASN A 257 30.20 -15.96 -11.01
CA ASN A 257 29.06 -16.37 -10.18
C ASN A 257 28.79 -15.39 -9.03
N ILE A 258 29.83 -14.85 -8.38
CA ILE A 258 29.70 -13.82 -7.33
C ILE A 258 29.10 -12.52 -7.91
N MET A 259 29.67 -12.01 -9.00
CA MET A 259 29.18 -10.77 -9.64
C MET A 259 27.73 -10.91 -10.10
N LYS A 260 27.38 -12.04 -10.73
CA LYS A 260 26.01 -12.38 -11.12
C LYS A 260 25.07 -12.31 -9.92
N ARG A 261 25.45 -12.88 -8.77
CA ARG A 261 24.61 -12.88 -7.57
C ARG A 261 24.40 -11.47 -7.02
N VAL A 262 25.44 -10.64 -6.95
CA VAL A 262 25.30 -9.24 -6.53
C VAL A 262 24.34 -8.49 -7.46
N LEU A 263 24.48 -8.66 -8.78
CA LEU A 263 23.58 -8.05 -9.77
C LEU A 263 22.13 -8.56 -9.62
N VAL A 264 21.93 -9.86 -9.40
CA VAL A 264 20.60 -10.43 -9.16
C VAL A 264 19.98 -9.87 -7.87
N VAL A 265 20.76 -9.67 -6.80
CA VAL A 265 20.27 -9.04 -5.56
C VAL A 265 19.80 -7.61 -5.84
N ILE A 266 20.58 -6.81 -6.57
CA ILE A 266 20.23 -5.44 -6.94
C ILE A 266 18.95 -5.41 -7.79
N LEU A 267 18.86 -6.25 -8.82
CA LEU A 267 17.67 -6.32 -9.68
C LEU A 267 16.42 -6.74 -8.91
N LEU A 268 16.52 -7.76 -8.06
CA LEU A 268 15.41 -8.20 -7.20
C LEU A 268 15.04 -7.13 -6.16
N TYR A 269 15.99 -6.31 -5.71
CA TYR A 269 15.74 -5.22 -4.77
C TYR A 269 14.96 -4.08 -5.42
N ILE A 270 15.41 -3.62 -6.60
CA ILE A 270 14.78 -2.52 -7.35
C ILE A 270 13.37 -2.90 -7.82
N VAL A 271 13.21 -4.11 -8.39
CA VAL A 271 11.92 -4.56 -8.95
C VAL A 271 10.98 -5.08 -7.86
N GLY A 272 11.49 -5.51 -6.71
CA GLY A 272 10.71 -6.10 -5.63
C GLY A 272 9.91 -5.11 -4.76
N SER A 273 9.87 -3.82 -5.13
CA SER A 273 9.15 -2.76 -4.42
C SER A 273 9.51 -2.62 -2.92
N ARG A 274 10.74 -2.97 -2.52
CA ARG A 274 11.23 -2.73 -1.15
C ARG A 274 11.70 -1.27 -1.05
N TYR A 275 11.18 -0.50 -0.09
CA TYR A 275 11.68 0.85 0.15
C TYR A 275 13.18 0.82 0.47
N ALA A 276 13.93 1.70 -0.17
CA ALA A 276 15.38 1.75 -0.08
C ALA A 276 15.82 2.27 1.31
N SER A 277 15.95 1.39 2.31
CA SER A 277 16.54 1.78 3.59
C SER A 277 18.06 1.93 3.47
N PHE A 278 18.61 2.91 4.20
CA PHE A 278 20.05 3.15 4.25
C PHE A 278 20.83 1.92 4.72
N SER A 279 20.30 1.19 5.71
CA SER A 279 20.92 -0.04 6.25
C SER A 279 21.02 -1.16 5.21
N ASN A 280 20.01 -1.32 4.35
CA ASN A 280 20.06 -2.32 3.28
C ASN A 280 21.13 -1.97 2.26
N PHE A 281 21.20 -0.70 1.85
CA PHE A 281 22.22 -0.25 0.90
C PHE A 281 23.64 -0.45 1.47
N LEU A 282 23.86 -0.03 2.71
CA LEU A 282 25.14 -0.20 3.40
C LEU A 282 25.50 -1.69 3.57
N GLY A 283 24.52 -2.54 3.90
CA GLY A 283 24.73 -3.99 4.06
C GLY A 283 25.20 -4.66 2.78
N LEU A 284 24.56 -4.33 1.65
CA LEU A 284 24.98 -4.84 0.36
C LEU A 284 26.39 -4.34 -0.03
N MET A 285 26.71 -3.08 0.24
CA MET A 285 28.04 -2.52 -0.03
C MET A 285 29.12 -3.25 0.77
N VAL A 286 28.93 -3.42 2.08
CA VAL A 286 29.88 -4.12 2.96
C VAL A 286 30.08 -5.57 2.51
N SER A 287 29.01 -6.30 2.18
CA SER A 287 29.11 -7.68 1.71
C SER A 287 29.84 -7.77 0.36
N THR A 288 29.59 -6.82 -0.54
CA THR A 288 30.23 -6.74 -1.86
C THR A 288 31.73 -6.44 -1.75
N VAL A 289 32.13 -5.53 -0.87
CA VAL A 289 33.56 -5.26 -0.58
C VAL A 289 34.24 -6.52 -0.06
N GLY A 290 33.63 -7.22 0.91
CA GLY A 290 34.17 -8.48 1.43
C GLY A 290 34.35 -9.56 0.34
N LEU A 291 33.40 -9.64 -0.60
CA LEU A 291 33.48 -10.55 -1.75
C LEU A 291 34.62 -10.19 -2.71
N PHE A 292 34.83 -8.90 -3.01
CA PHE A 292 35.94 -8.45 -3.85
C PHE A 292 37.30 -8.72 -3.22
N ILE A 293 37.44 -8.51 -1.90
CA ILE A 293 38.64 -8.87 -1.14
C ILE A 293 38.91 -10.38 -1.26
N TYR A 294 37.89 -11.22 -1.01
CA TYR A 294 38.00 -12.67 -1.13
C TYR A 294 38.46 -13.11 -2.53
N VAL A 295 37.86 -12.54 -3.59
CA VAL A 295 38.21 -12.82 -4.98
C VAL A 295 39.64 -12.37 -5.32
N GLY A 296 40.01 -11.14 -4.96
CA GLY A 296 41.32 -10.56 -5.27
C GLY A 296 42.46 -11.41 -4.71
N PHE A 297 42.32 -11.90 -3.47
CA PHE A 297 43.33 -12.79 -2.88
C PHE A 297 43.35 -14.18 -3.51
N LYS A 298 42.19 -14.74 -3.87
CA LYS A 298 42.14 -16.04 -4.56
C LYS A 298 42.81 -16.00 -5.94
N VAL A 299 42.74 -14.86 -6.62
CA VAL A 299 43.50 -14.59 -7.85
C VAL A 299 45.01 -14.52 -7.56
N SER A 300 45.42 -13.82 -6.50
CA SER A 300 46.83 -13.74 -6.09
C SER A 300 47.45 -15.11 -5.78
N ILE A 301 46.76 -15.98 -5.04
CA ILE A 301 47.26 -17.33 -4.67
C ILE A 301 47.48 -18.21 -5.91
N LYS A 302 46.58 -18.12 -6.89
CA LYS A 302 46.74 -18.88 -8.15
C LYS A 302 47.87 -18.32 -9.00
N ASN A 303 48.05 -16.99 -9.06
CA ASN A 303 49.16 -16.39 -9.79
C ASN A 303 50.52 -16.77 -9.18
N SER A 304 50.60 -17.03 -7.88
CA SER A 304 51.79 -17.63 -7.25
C SER A 304 51.97 -19.13 -7.53
N SER A 305 50.90 -19.88 -7.84
CA SER A 305 50.98 -21.33 -8.11
C SER A 305 51.13 -21.70 -9.59
N ASN A 306 50.85 -20.80 -10.54
CA ASN A 306 50.76 -21.08 -11.98
C ASN A 306 51.95 -20.52 -12.80
N ARG A 307 53.18 -20.51 -12.26
CA ARG A 307 54.36 -20.22 -13.09
C ARG A 307 54.67 -21.29 -14.14
N ASP A 308 53.99 -22.43 -14.12
CA ASP A 308 54.03 -23.41 -15.20
C ASP A 308 52.61 -23.79 -15.66
N VAL A 309 52.45 -23.88 -16.99
CA VAL A 309 51.38 -24.50 -17.79
C VAL A 309 50.77 -23.53 -18.81
N THR A 310 50.98 -23.87 -20.07
CA THR A 310 50.51 -23.23 -21.30
C THR A 310 48.98 -23.35 -21.49
N PRO A 311 48.32 -22.38 -22.16
CA PRO A 311 46.88 -22.41 -22.35
C PRO A 311 46.49 -23.30 -23.54
N LYS A 312 45.68 -24.34 -23.30
CA LYS A 312 45.04 -25.15 -24.36
C LYS A 312 43.78 -24.48 -24.93
N GLU A 313 43.77 -24.46 -26.26
CA GLU A 313 42.73 -24.23 -27.28
C GLU A 313 41.31 -23.77 -26.89
N GLN A 314 40.88 -22.67 -27.53
CA GLN A 314 39.48 -22.19 -27.58
C GLN A 314 38.74 -22.79 -28.78
N GLY A 315 37.63 -23.50 -28.51
CA GLY A 315 36.75 -24.10 -29.51
C GLY A 315 35.80 -23.10 -30.22
N LYS A 316 35.44 -23.44 -31.47
CA LYS A 316 34.53 -22.69 -32.37
C LYS A 316 33.09 -22.60 -31.85
N PRO A 317 32.30 -21.59 -32.29
CA PRO A 317 30.97 -21.30 -31.76
C PRO A 317 29.93 -22.37 -32.10
N ASP A 318 29.25 -22.86 -31.07
CA ASP A 318 28.14 -23.80 -31.17
C ASP A 318 26.86 -23.05 -31.62
N ARG A 319 26.28 -23.45 -32.77
CA ARG A 319 25.00 -22.91 -33.33
C ARG A 319 23.85 -22.94 -32.32
N THR A 320 23.99 -23.72 -31.25
CA THR A 320 23.06 -23.86 -30.13
C THR A 320 22.96 -22.59 -29.27
N ILE A 321 24.05 -21.83 -29.09
CA ILE A 321 24.07 -20.59 -28.27
C ILE A 321 23.26 -19.46 -28.93
N ILE A 322 23.33 -19.35 -30.26
CA ILE A 322 22.58 -18.34 -31.04
C ILE A 322 21.08 -18.66 -31.01
N LYS A 323 20.70 -19.94 -31.04
CA LYS A 323 19.30 -20.39 -30.93
C LYS A 323 18.72 -20.13 -29.53
N ILE A 324 19.50 -20.38 -28.47
CA ILE A 324 19.09 -20.10 -27.08
C ILE A 324 18.91 -18.59 -26.86
N ALA A 325 19.82 -17.77 -27.40
CA ALA A 325 19.72 -16.31 -27.31
C ALA A 325 18.52 -15.75 -28.09
N ALA A 326 18.26 -16.24 -29.32
CA ALA A 326 17.10 -15.83 -30.11
C ALA A 326 15.77 -16.26 -29.45
N PHE A 327 15.73 -17.46 -28.86
CA PHE A 327 14.58 -17.97 -28.10
C PHE A 327 14.32 -17.12 -26.84
N LEU A 328 15.37 -16.72 -26.12
CA LEU A 328 15.25 -15.88 -24.93
C LEU A 328 14.86 -14.45 -25.25
N ILE A 329 15.33 -13.89 -26.36
CA ILE A 329 14.90 -12.56 -26.82
C ILE A 329 13.43 -12.58 -27.24
N LEU A 330 12.98 -13.59 -27.99
CA LEU A 330 11.57 -13.74 -28.38
C LEU A 330 10.65 -13.91 -27.16
N PHE A 331 11.09 -14.69 -26.17
CA PHE A 331 10.34 -14.96 -24.95
C PHE A 331 10.34 -13.77 -23.97
N VAL A 332 11.44 -13.01 -23.87
CA VAL A 332 11.51 -11.75 -23.12
C VAL A 332 10.64 -10.68 -23.79
N CYS A 333 10.62 -10.58 -25.11
CA CYS A 333 9.72 -9.68 -25.83
C CYS A 333 8.23 -10.05 -25.62
N LEU A 334 7.88 -11.34 -25.62
CA LEU A 334 6.53 -11.82 -25.28
C LEU A 334 6.18 -11.57 -23.81
N SER A 335 7.16 -11.70 -22.91
CA SER A 335 7.01 -11.41 -21.47
C SER A 335 6.82 -9.91 -21.21
N ILE A 336 7.50 -9.04 -21.95
CA ILE A 336 7.35 -7.58 -21.87
C ILE A 336 5.96 -7.15 -22.36
N ILE A 337 5.40 -7.80 -23.38
CA ILE A 337 4.02 -7.58 -23.84
C ILE A 337 3.01 -8.03 -22.77
N GLY A 338 3.29 -9.11 -22.02
CA GLY A 338 2.52 -9.52 -20.85
C GLY A 338 2.70 -8.61 -19.62
N MET A 339 3.87 -7.98 -19.46
CA MET A 339 4.18 -7.05 -18.37
C MET A 339 3.59 -5.64 -18.60
N TYR A 340 3.42 -5.22 -19.87
CA TYR A 340 2.74 -3.96 -20.22
C TYR A 340 1.21 -4.08 -20.23
N SER A 341 0.66 -5.27 -20.07
CA SER A 341 -0.70 -5.49 -19.56
C SER A 341 -0.72 -5.17 -18.06
N ASN A 342 -0.69 -3.87 -17.77
CA ASN A 342 -0.85 -3.19 -16.50
C ASN A 342 -1.47 -4.04 -15.38
N THR A 343 -0.65 -4.84 -14.68
CA THR A 343 -1.04 -5.47 -13.41
C THR A 343 0.22 -5.90 -12.66
N SER A 344 0.62 -5.07 -11.69
CA SER A 344 1.08 -5.60 -10.41
C SER A 344 0.18 -6.77 -10.01
N ILE A 345 0.73 -7.80 -9.38
CA ILE A 345 -0.11 -8.82 -8.76
C ILE A 345 -0.98 -8.18 -7.67
N LYS A 346 -2.17 -7.73 -8.07
CA LYS A 346 -3.39 -7.82 -7.27
C LYS A 346 -3.87 -9.25 -7.50
N LEU A 347 -3.39 -10.16 -6.66
CA LEU A 347 -4.16 -11.36 -6.36
C LEU A 347 -5.47 -10.87 -5.76
N GLY A 348 -6.55 -11.58 -6.09
CA GLY A 348 -7.87 -11.01 -6.04
C GLY A 348 -8.16 -10.16 -4.82
N TYR A 349 -8.73 -8.99 -5.08
CA TYR A 349 -9.46 -8.25 -4.07
C TYR A 349 -10.77 -9.01 -3.83
N ARG A 350 -10.64 -10.21 -3.26
CA ARG A 350 -11.65 -10.73 -2.36
C ARG A 350 -11.63 -9.74 -1.20
N ASP A 351 -12.79 -9.21 -0.85
CA ASP A 351 -13.04 -8.16 0.14
C ASP A 351 -12.51 -8.46 1.55
N ASN A 352 -11.21 -8.67 1.69
CA ASN A 352 -10.51 -8.74 2.95
C ASN A 352 -10.12 -7.30 3.29
N ASN A 353 -11.12 -6.55 3.74
CA ASN A 353 -10.92 -5.29 4.45
C ASN A 353 -10.32 -5.52 5.86
N PHE A 354 -9.36 -6.44 5.97
CA PHE A 354 -8.65 -6.74 7.19
C PHE A 354 -7.21 -6.32 7.00
N ALA A 355 -6.92 -5.07 7.34
CA ALA A 355 -5.56 -4.63 7.52
C ALA A 355 -5.25 -4.64 9.03
N LYS A 356 -4.30 -5.50 9.43
CA LYS A 356 -3.45 -5.20 10.59
C LYS A 356 -2.57 -4.03 10.13
N LEU A 357 -2.86 -2.84 10.65
CA LEU A 357 -2.24 -1.60 10.17
C LEU A 357 -0.73 -1.62 10.47
N ALA A 358 0.12 -1.76 9.45
CA ALA A 358 1.52 -1.35 9.55
C ALA A 358 1.56 0.17 9.29
N LEU A 359 1.58 0.93 10.39
CA LEU A 359 1.34 2.38 10.45
C LEU A 359 2.49 3.27 9.95
N GLU A 360 3.60 2.71 9.48
CA GLU A 360 4.81 3.49 9.13
C GLU A 360 4.68 4.28 7.80
N ASP A 361 3.89 3.79 6.83
CA ASP A 361 3.83 4.40 5.48
C ASP A 361 2.88 5.62 5.37
N TYR A 362 2.09 5.92 6.42
CA TYR A 362 1.08 6.99 6.39
C TYR A 362 1.66 8.40 6.63
N GLU A 363 2.85 8.53 7.22
CA GLU A 363 3.47 9.84 7.48
C GLU A 363 3.67 10.64 6.19
N SER A 364 4.04 9.96 5.10
CA SER A 364 4.30 10.57 3.80
C SER A 364 3.05 11.05 3.04
N ARG A 365 1.84 10.58 3.44
CA ARG A 365 0.56 10.84 2.74
C ARG A 365 -0.44 11.63 3.59
N SER A 366 -0.11 11.89 4.85
CA SER A 366 -0.96 12.66 5.78
C SER A 366 -0.88 14.17 5.52
N PHE A 367 -1.91 14.90 5.97
CA PHE A 367 -2.06 16.34 5.76
C PHE A 367 -1.03 17.13 6.60
N GLY A 368 0.21 17.17 6.13
CA GLY A 368 1.35 17.80 6.81
C GLY A 368 1.88 16.93 7.94
N GLY A 369 3.22 16.79 8.04
CA GLY A 369 3.88 15.93 9.03
C GLY A 369 3.50 16.19 10.50
N LYS A 370 2.96 17.37 10.83
CA LYS A 370 2.45 17.70 12.17
C LYS A 370 1.04 17.18 12.48
N SER A 371 0.27 16.75 11.49
CA SER A 371 -1.12 16.27 11.70
C SER A 371 -1.19 14.92 12.42
N LEU A 372 -0.07 14.18 12.44
CA LEU A 372 0.09 12.89 13.12
C LEU A 372 0.80 12.97 14.47
N GLU A 373 1.40 14.11 14.81
CA GLU A 373 2.02 14.32 16.12
C GLU A 373 0.92 14.29 17.20
N ILE A 374 1.24 13.72 18.37
CA ILE A 374 0.40 13.83 19.56
C ILE A 374 0.40 15.32 19.94
N MET A 375 -0.68 16.03 19.67
CA MET A 375 -0.81 17.43 20.07
C MET A 375 -0.72 17.51 21.59
N ASP A 376 0.12 18.41 22.11
CA ASP A 376 0.00 18.78 23.51
C ASP A 376 -1.37 19.45 23.69
N THR A 377 -2.06 19.14 24.78
CA THR A 377 -3.34 19.78 25.11
C THR A 377 -3.20 21.30 25.25
N SER A 378 -1.99 21.80 25.55
CA SER A 378 -1.65 23.22 25.55
C SER A 378 -1.68 23.84 24.14
N ASP A 379 -1.35 23.09 23.08
CA ASP A 379 -1.44 23.53 21.67
C ASP A 379 -2.89 23.70 21.18
N LEU A 380 -3.85 23.12 21.92
CA LEU A 380 -5.28 23.15 21.65
C LEU A 380 -6.02 24.20 22.48
N GLU A 381 -5.32 24.92 23.37
CA GLU A 381 -5.95 26.02 24.10
C GLU A 381 -6.31 27.13 23.11
N PRO A 382 -7.59 27.54 23.04
CA PRO A 382 -7.98 28.55 22.08
C PRO A 382 -7.32 29.87 22.47
N GLU A 383 -6.65 30.52 21.50
CA GLU A 383 -6.20 31.92 21.57
C GLU A 383 -7.44 32.82 21.55
N VAL A 384 -8.27 32.74 22.59
CA VAL A 384 -9.44 33.61 22.73
C VAL A 384 -8.92 34.94 23.27
N ASP A 385 -9.01 35.98 22.45
CA ASP A 385 -8.78 37.34 22.90
C ASP A 385 -9.71 37.64 24.09
N VAL A 386 -9.09 37.83 25.26
CA VAL A 386 -9.77 37.98 26.54
C VAL A 386 -10.62 39.27 26.59
N GLY A 387 -10.43 40.19 25.62
CA GLY A 387 -11.20 41.43 25.50
C GLY A 387 -12.66 41.26 25.07
N HIS A 388 -13.03 40.15 24.43
CA HIS A 388 -14.41 39.91 23.95
C HIS A 388 -15.25 38.97 24.82
N PHE A 389 -14.63 38.22 25.73
CA PHE A 389 -15.36 37.45 26.73
C PHE A 389 -15.54 38.34 27.96
N GLU A 390 -16.74 38.88 28.17
CA GLU A 390 -17.09 39.76 29.31
C GLU A 390 -16.77 39.17 30.72
N ASN A 391 -16.29 37.93 30.81
CA ASN A 391 -15.78 37.31 32.03
C ASN A 391 -14.64 36.30 31.76
N GLY A 392 -13.40 36.77 31.61
CA GLY A 392 -12.19 35.94 31.52
C GLY A 392 -12.07 34.81 32.58
N PRO A 393 -12.46 35.02 33.86
CA PRO A 393 -12.49 33.96 34.86
C PRO A 393 -13.49 32.82 34.56
N ARG A 394 -14.63 33.14 33.93
CA ARG A 394 -15.66 32.16 33.55
C ARG A 394 -15.18 31.30 32.38
N LEU A 395 -14.48 31.89 31.42
CA LEU A 395 -13.85 31.18 30.30
C LEU A 395 -12.76 30.21 30.80
N LYS A 396 -11.83 30.69 31.64
CA LYS A 396 -10.80 29.84 32.26
C LYS A 396 -11.40 28.68 33.05
N ARG A 397 -12.50 28.91 33.76
CA ARG A 397 -13.24 27.85 34.47
C ARG A 397 -13.84 26.83 33.51
N PHE A 398 -14.42 27.27 32.40
CA PHE A 398 -14.97 26.39 31.36
C PHE A 398 -13.89 25.52 30.71
N LEU A 399 -12.75 26.11 30.31
CA LEU A 399 -11.66 25.39 29.64
C LEU A 399 -11.07 24.26 30.50
N ARG A 400 -11.14 24.39 31.84
CA ARG A 400 -10.71 23.36 32.80
C ARG A 400 -11.75 22.27 33.07
N LYS A 401 -13.00 22.43 32.61
CA LYS A 401 -14.04 21.41 32.85
C LYS A 401 -13.76 20.15 32.03
N LYS A 402 -14.09 19.00 32.63
CA LYS A 402 -14.25 17.74 31.91
C LYS A 402 -15.61 17.72 31.25
N LEU A 403 -15.64 17.86 29.92
CA LEU A 403 -16.88 17.93 29.15
C LEU A 403 -17.70 16.65 29.24
N ILE A 404 -17.11 15.52 29.61
CA ILE A 404 -17.84 14.27 29.86
C ILE A 404 -18.86 14.41 31.02
N GLN A 405 -18.64 15.34 31.95
CA GLN A 405 -19.55 15.64 33.06
C GLN A 405 -20.65 16.64 32.67
N THR A 406 -20.42 17.43 31.61
CA THR A 406 -21.38 18.38 31.05
C THR A 406 -21.50 18.14 29.54
N PRO A 407 -22.03 16.98 29.11
CA PRO A 407 -21.92 16.49 27.73
C PRO A 407 -22.74 17.29 26.71
N TYR A 408 -23.49 18.30 27.16
CA TYR A 408 -24.30 19.20 26.34
C TYR A 408 -23.78 20.63 26.30
N ASP A 409 -22.72 20.96 27.05
CA ASP A 409 -22.14 22.31 27.15
C ASP A 409 -20.96 22.50 26.19
N THR A 410 -20.89 21.72 25.13
CA THR A 410 -19.69 21.57 24.30
C THR A 410 -19.52 22.63 23.22
N ASP A 411 -20.57 23.40 22.92
CA ASP A 411 -20.63 24.44 21.88
C ASP A 411 -20.58 25.88 22.43
N ILE A 412 -20.32 26.08 23.73
CA ILE A 412 -20.35 27.39 24.40
C ILE A 412 -19.46 28.44 23.71
N LEU A 413 -18.31 28.03 23.17
CA LEU A 413 -17.38 28.96 22.52
C LEU A 413 -17.80 29.34 21.10
N SER A 414 -18.63 28.54 20.42
CA SER A 414 -19.03 28.73 19.01
C SER A 414 -19.42 30.17 18.60
N PRO A 415 -20.20 30.95 19.38
CA PRO A 415 -20.53 32.33 19.02
C PRO A 415 -19.33 33.30 19.01
N HIS A 416 -18.25 32.94 19.70
CA HIS A 416 -17.07 33.78 19.94
C HIS A 416 -15.90 33.43 19.01
N LEU A 417 -15.94 32.29 18.33
CA LEU A 417 -14.90 31.85 17.39
C LEU A 417 -15.07 32.57 16.05
N LYS A 418 -14.17 33.49 15.72
CA LYS A 418 -14.26 34.37 14.54
C LYS A 418 -13.59 33.77 13.30
N THR A 419 -12.54 32.99 13.51
CA THR A 419 -11.73 32.42 12.43
C THR A 419 -11.96 30.92 12.26
N SER A 420 -11.71 30.40 11.05
CA SER A 420 -11.77 28.95 10.81
C SER A 420 -10.74 28.18 11.66
N THR A 421 -9.60 28.79 11.96
CA THR A 421 -8.56 28.18 12.80
C THR A 421 -9.03 27.99 14.25
N GLU A 422 -9.70 28.99 14.83
CA GLU A 422 -10.30 28.89 16.16
C GLU A 422 -11.35 27.80 16.25
N VAL A 423 -12.23 27.69 15.25
CA VAL A 423 -13.21 26.59 15.18
C VAL A 423 -12.54 25.24 15.13
N ILE A 424 -11.51 25.08 14.28
CA ILE A 424 -10.82 23.79 14.14
C ILE A 424 -10.15 23.40 15.47
N ARG A 425 -9.44 24.33 16.10
CA ARG A 425 -8.78 24.11 17.40
C ARG A 425 -9.80 23.75 18.47
N GLU A 426 -10.89 24.50 18.58
CA GLU A 426 -11.94 24.22 19.57
C GLU A 426 -12.61 22.87 19.30
N ALA A 427 -12.91 22.54 18.04
CA ALA A 427 -13.49 21.26 17.69
C ALA A 427 -12.57 20.09 18.08
N GLN A 428 -11.27 20.22 17.82
CA GLN A 428 -10.27 19.23 18.23
C GLN A 428 -10.15 19.16 19.75
N ARG A 429 -10.14 20.29 20.47
CA ARG A 429 -10.14 20.34 21.94
C ARG A 429 -11.35 19.61 22.53
N VAL A 430 -12.55 19.86 22.01
CA VAL A 430 -13.79 19.20 22.45
C VAL A 430 -13.70 17.70 22.23
N HIS A 431 -13.24 17.26 21.05
CA HIS A 431 -13.02 15.85 20.79
C HIS A 431 -12.02 15.23 21.77
N PHE A 432 -10.85 15.82 21.97
CA PHE A 432 -9.84 15.28 22.88
C PHE A 432 -10.35 15.23 24.33
N ASN A 433 -11.00 16.29 24.81
CA ASN A 433 -11.53 16.34 26.15
C ASN A 433 -12.60 15.25 26.39
N LEU A 434 -13.52 15.06 25.44
CA LEU A 434 -14.56 14.02 25.53
C LEU A 434 -14.02 12.61 25.33
N PHE A 435 -13.33 12.36 24.21
CA PHE A 435 -12.95 11.02 23.80
C PHE A 435 -11.78 10.45 24.61
N LYS A 436 -10.89 11.29 25.18
CA LYS A 436 -9.86 10.82 26.11
C LYS A 436 -10.46 10.24 27.40
N ASP A 437 -11.52 10.87 27.91
CA ASP A 437 -12.24 10.35 29.09
C ASP A 437 -13.18 9.19 28.70
N LEU A 438 -13.92 9.29 27.59
CA LEU A 438 -14.86 8.27 27.13
C LEU A 438 -14.17 6.95 26.76
N LEU A 439 -13.00 7.02 26.14
CA LEU A 439 -12.21 5.88 25.69
C LEU A 439 -11.06 5.54 26.65
N ARG A 440 -11.09 6.08 27.88
CA ARG A 440 -10.04 5.85 28.87
C ARG A 440 -9.93 4.36 29.22
N GLY A 441 -8.71 3.83 29.10
CA GLY A 441 -8.40 2.44 29.45
C GLY A 441 -8.57 1.44 28.30
N PHE A 442 -9.22 1.83 27.20
CA PHE A 442 -9.27 1.02 25.99
C PHE A 442 -7.96 1.17 25.22
N ARG A 443 -7.35 0.03 24.88
CA ARG A 443 -6.14 -0.02 24.04
C ARG A 443 -6.47 -0.36 22.59
N TYR A 444 -7.56 -1.10 22.37
CA TYR A 444 -7.94 -1.62 21.08
C TYR A 444 -9.34 -1.14 20.67
N ALA A 445 -9.55 -0.90 19.38
CA ALA A 445 -10.84 -0.56 18.81
C ALA A 445 -11.19 -1.40 17.58
N MET A 446 -12.49 -1.67 17.40
CA MET A 446 -13.05 -2.10 16.11
C MET A 446 -13.92 -0.97 15.54
N LEU A 447 -13.77 -0.64 14.25
CA LEU A 447 -14.54 0.43 13.60
C LEU A 447 -15.43 -0.10 12.48
N PHE A 448 -16.75 0.01 12.66
CA PHE A 448 -17.74 -0.49 11.71
C PHE A 448 -18.40 0.64 10.90
N ASP A 449 -18.91 0.29 9.72
CA ASP A 449 -19.62 1.19 8.80
C ASP A 449 -18.74 2.33 8.22
N VAL A 450 -17.43 2.10 8.08
CA VAL A 450 -16.50 3.08 7.49
C VAL A 450 -17.00 3.53 6.11
N ALA A 451 -17.15 4.82 5.88
CA ALA A 451 -17.52 5.35 4.58
C ALA A 451 -16.30 5.40 3.63
N ALA A 452 -16.43 4.71 2.49
CA ALA A 452 -15.39 4.60 1.46
C ALA A 452 -15.98 4.71 0.03
N PHE A 453 -17.04 5.51 -0.14
CA PHE A 453 -17.76 5.71 -1.40
C PHE A 453 -17.71 7.19 -1.83
N GLU A 454 -18.05 7.50 -3.09
CA GLU A 454 -17.74 8.78 -3.76
C GLU A 454 -18.46 10.04 -3.23
N ASN A 455 -19.25 9.95 -2.16
CA ASN A 455 -19.62 11.14 -1.41
C ASN A 455 -18.36 11.68 -0.75
N LYS A 456 -17.87 12.89 -1.06
CA LYS A 456 -16.58 13.34 -0.49
C LYS A 456 -16.64 13.69 1.00
N GLY A 457 -17.84 13.82 1.55
CA GLY A 457 -18.06 14.16 2.96
C GLY A 457 -17.85 13.00 3.92
N ASP A 458 -18.56 11.88 3.72
CA ASP A 458 -18.54 10.76 4.66
C ASP A 458 -17.12 10.12 4.80
N PRO A 459 -16.32 9.95 3.73
CA PRO A 459 -14.91 9.60 3.80
C PRO A 459 -14.02 10.59 4.58
N ALA A 460 -14.36 11.88 4.60
CA ALA A 460 -13.65 12.84 5.43
C ALA A 460 -13.92 12.60 6.92
N ILE A 461 -15.13 12.16 7.27
CA ILE A 461 -15.46 11.67 8.61
C ILE A 461 -14.58 10.45 8.92
N SER A 462 -14.58 9.42 8.07
CA SER A 462 -13.76 8.22 8.26
C SER A 462 -12.28 8.56 8.49
N SER A 463 -11.74 9.50 7.68
CA SER A 463 -10.37 9.99 7.83
C SER A 463 -10.14 10.62 9.21
N GLY A 464 -11.07 11.47 9.65
CA GLY A 464 -11.04 12.11 10.97
C GLY A 464 -11.15 11.12 12.15
N GLU A 465 -11.95 10.07 12.01
CA GLU A 465 -12.06 8.99 13.01
C GLU A 465 -10.72 8.29 13.20
N ILE A 466 -10.01 7.96 12.11
CA ILE A 466 -8.67 7.37 12.18
C ILE A 466 -7.66 8.33 12.81
N TYR A 467 -7.69 9.62 12.45
CA TYR A 467 -6.81 10.61 13.07
C TYR A 467 -7.03 10.71 14.59
N LEU A 468 -8.29 10.67 15.06
CA LEU A 468 -8.58 10.68 16.48
C LEU A 468 -8.00 9.44 17.18
N LEU A 469 -8.24 8.24 16.66
CA LEU A 469 -7.75 7.00 17.27
C LEU A 469 -6.24 6.98 17.37
N ARG A 470 -5.55 7.43 16.31
CA ARG A 470 -4.09 7.52 16.29
C ARG A 470 -3.58 8.47 17.38
N ARG A 471 -4.19 9.65 17.51
CA ARG A 471 -3.81 10.66 18.51
C ARG A 471 -4.12 10.24 19.94
N LEU A 472 -5.12 9.38 20.14
CA LEU A 472 -5.43 8.78 21.44
C LEU A 472 -4.57 7.55 21.75
N GLY A 473 -3.76 7.07 20.80
CA GLY A 473 -2.94 5.87 20.98
C GLY A 473 -3.75 4.58 21.05
N ILE A 474 -4.92 4.53 20.39
CA ILE A 474 -5.79 3.36 20.36
C ILE A 474 -5.54 2.60 19.06
N ASP A 475 -5.21 1.31 19.19
CA ASP A 475 -4.91 0.43 18.06
C ASP A 475 -6.21 -0.05 17.40
N LEU A 476 -6.38 0.26 16.11
CA LEU A 476 -7.48 -0.27 15.32
C LEU A 476 -7.17 -1.70 14.89
N ILE A 477 -7.85 -2.67 15.51
CA ILE A 477 -7.60 -4.09 15.25
C ILE A 477 -8.48 -4.65 14.13
N TYR A 478 -9.66 -4.06 13.91
CA TYR A 478 -10.62 -4.49 12.90
C TYR A 478 -11.41 -3.30 12.35
N TYR A 479 -11.71 -3.32 11.06
CA TYR A 479 -12.71 -2.42 10.49
C TYR A 479 -13.46 -3.06 9.32
N CYS A 480 -14.62 -2.51 8.99
CA CYS A 480 -15.30 -2.81 7.73
C CYS A 480 -16.08 -1.60 7.23
N SER A 481 -16.21 -1.48 5.91
CA SER A 481 -17.11 -0.49 5.29
C SER A 481 -18.51 -1.08 5.14
N PHE A 482 -19.51 -0.23 4.92
CA PHE A 482 -20.91 -0.63 4.76
C PHE A 482 -21.11 -1.87 3.85
N SER A 483 -20.49 -1.89 2.66
CA SER A 483 -20.62 -2.99 1.69
C SER A 483 -19.97 -4.30 2.14
N TYR A 484 -19.03 -4.23 3.09
CA TYR A 484 -18.24 -5.36 3.56
C TYR A 484 -18.56 -5.78 4.98
N CYS A 485 -19.35 -5.03 5.74
CA CYS A 485 -19.87 -5.45 7.03
C CYS A 485 -21.04 -6.45 6.87
N LYS A 486 -20.81 -7.56 6.16
CA LYS A 486 -21.76 -8.67 6.00
C LYS A 486 -21.77 -9.58 7.23
N ASP A 487 -22.78 -10.43 7.37
CA ASP A 487 -22.97 -11.28 8.55
C ASP A 487 -21.76 -12.19 8.84
N GLU A 488 -21.11 -12.74 7.80
CA GLU A 488 -19.87 -13.53 7.94
C GLU A 488 -18.73 -12.71 8.56
N ASN A 489 -18.56 -11.46 8.11
CA ASN A 489 -17.50 -10.57 8.58
C ASN A 489 -17.78 -10.06 10.00
N LEU A 490 -19.06 -9.80 10.33
CA LEU A 490 -19.47 -9.46 11.69
C LEU A 490 -19.26 -10.64 12.65
N GLN A 491 -19.49 -11.87 12.19
CA GLN A 491 -19.24 -13.07 12.99
C GLN A 491 -17.74 -13.32 13.20
N TYR A 492 -16.92 -13.08 12.17
CA TYR A 492 -15.46 -13.10 12.32
C TYR A 492 -14.98 -12.05 13.34
N ALA A 493 -15.49 -10.82 13.24
CA ALA A 493 -15.19 -9.77 14.21
C ALA A 493 -15.64 -10.14 15.64
N LYS A 494 -16.80 -10.80 15.79
CA LYS A 494 -17.25 -11.34 17.07
C LYS A 494 -16.28 -12.37 17.64
N ASN A 495 -15.83 -13.33 16.84
CA ASN A 495 -14.87 -14.34 17.28
C ASN A 495 -13.54 -13.67 17.70
N MET A 496 -13.07 -12.70 16.92
CA MET A 496 -11.86 -11.94 17.25
C MET A 496 -12.01 -11.10 18.53
N SER A 497 -13.20 -10.52 18.77
CA SER A 497 -13.47 -9.75 19.98
C SER A 497 -13.37 -10.58 21.25
N SER A 498 -13.62 -11.90 21.18
CA SER A 498 -13.55 -12.81 22.34
C SER A 498 -12.15 -12.99 22.93
N ILE A 499 -11.11 -12.62 22.17
CA ILE A 499 -9.71 -12.67 22.62
C ILE A 499 -9.40 -11.52 23.60
N TYR A 500 -10.16 -10.43 23.54
CA TYR A 500 -9.89 -9.21 24.30
C TYR A 500 -10.84 -9.06 25.49
N SER A 501 -10.35 -8.44 26.56
CA SER A 501 -11.19 -8.11 27.71
C SER A 501 -12.16 -6.97 27.37
N ASN A 502 -13.35 -6.98 27.99
CA ASN A 502 -14.37 -5.92 27.87
C ASN A 502 -13.86 -4.52 28.31
N LYS A 503 -12.73 -4.47 29.04
CA LYS A 503 -12.08 -3.23 29.48
C LYS A 503 -10.97 -2.74 28.53
N GLU A 504 -10.53 -3.58 27.59
CA GLU A 504 -9.44 -3.28 26.67
C GLU A 504 -9.92 -2.99 25.25
N LEU A 505 -11.08 -3.54 24.87
CA LEU A 505 -11.68 -3.40 23.55
C LEU A 505 -12.94 -2.52 23.54
N VAL A 506 -12.97 -1.51 22.67
CA VAL A 506 -14.15 -0.70 22.39
C VAL A 506 -14.67 -0.93 20.98
N ILE A 507 -15.99 -0.91 20.82
CA ILE A 507 -16.66 -0.99 19.52
C ILE A 507 -17.06 0.41 19.08
N LEU A 508 -16.58 0.83 17.93
CA LEU A 508 -16.86 2.12 17.32
C LEU A 508 -17.69 1.93 16.07
N VAL A 509 -18.68 2.80 15.87
CA VAL A 509 -19.49 2.84 14.65
C VAL A 509 -19.35 4.22 14.04
N HIS A 510 -19.13 4.24 12.74
CA HIS A 510 -18.94 5.45 11.93
C HIS A 510 -20.00 6.54 12.21
N GLY A 511 -19.54 7.78 12.19
CA GLY A 511 -20.34 9.00 12.29
C GLY A 511 -21.09 9.34 10.99
N GLY A 512 -21.54 10.59 10.88
CA GLY A 512 -22.19 11.11 9.68
C GLY A 512 -23.64 11.52 9.87
N GLY A 513 -24.51 11.18 8.92
CA GLY A 513 -25.91 11.63 8.93
C GLY A 513 -26.86 10.51 8.57
N ASN A 514 -26.67 9.33 9.15
CA ASN A 514 -27.36 8.10 8.74
C ASN A 514 -28.14 7.40 9.87
N ILE A 515 -28.49 8.11 10.95
CA ILE A 515 -29.45 7.63 11.97
C ILE A 515 -30.89 7.98 11.54
N VAL A 516 -31.79 6.99 11.58
CA VAL A 516 -33.22 7.02 11.19
C VAL A 516 -33.45 7.23 9.68
N GLY A 517 -32.75 8.19 9.06
CA GLY A 517 -33.00 8.62 7.68
C GLY A 517 -32.58 7.62 6.61
N TYR A 518 -31.78 6.61 6.99
CA TYR A 518 -31.17 5.63 6.10
C TYR A 518 -31.32 4.22 6.69
N ALA A 519 -32.47 3.59 6.41
CA ALA A 519 -32.86 2.34 7.05
C ALA A 519 -31.85 1.20 6.91
N LEU A 520 -31.13 1.11 5.79
CA LEU A 520 -30.12 0.07 5.59
C LEU A 520 -28.93 0.22 6.54
N ASN A 521 -28.48 1.45 6.80
CA ASN A 521 -27.40 1.74 7.76
C ASN A 521 -27.85 1.45 9.19
N ASP A 522 -29.09 1.83 9.55
CA ASP A 522 -29.67 1.49 10.85
C ASP A 522 -29.78 -0.03 11.05
N VAL A 523 -30.24 -0.78 10.05
CA VAL A 523 -30.33 -2.25 10.14
C VAL A 523 -28.96 -2.89 10.35
N LEU A 524 -27.91 -2.43 9.65
CA LEU A 524 -26.54 -2.86 9.91
C LEU A 524 -26.12 -2.53 11.34
N ARG A 525 -26.43 -1.31 11.81
CA ARG A 525 -26.12 -0.88 13.17
C ARG A 525 -26.83 -1.73 14.21
N PHE A 526 -28.09 -2.09 14.00
CA PHE A 526 -28.84 -2.99 14.89
C PHE A 526 -28.16 -4.36 15.01
N LYS A 527 -27.63 -4.90 13.90
CA LYS A 527 -26.83 -6.13 13.93
C LYS A 527 -25.57 -5.97 14.78
N ILE A 528 -24.83 -4.89 14.59
CA ILE A 528 -23.62 -4.59 15.38
C ILE A 528 -23.96 -4.47 16.87
N LEU A 529 -25.00 -3.69 17.22
CA LEU A 529 -25.45 -3.51 18.60
C LEU A 529 -25.85 -4.83 19.28
N ASN A 530 -26.46 -5.74 18.52
CA ASN A 530 -26.87 -7.04 19.03
C ASN A 530 -25.70 -8.02 19.17
N ILE A 531 -24.80 -8.08 18.17
CA ILE A 531 -23.65 -8.99 18.14
C ILE A 531 -22.66 -8.68 19.26
N PHE A 532 -22.39 -7.40 19.50
CA PHE A 532 -21.42 -6.93 20.48
C PHE A 532 -22.07 -6.45 21.79
N LYS A 533 -23.29 -6.93 22.08
CA LYS A 533 -24.00 -6.62 23.31
C LYS A 533 -23.14 -7.01 24.52
N GLY A 534 -22.93 -6.05 25.43
CA GLY A 534 -22.10 -6.24 26.63
C GLY A 534 -20.73 -5.54 26.57
N LEU A 535 -20.23 -5.23 25.37
CA LEU A 535 -19.07 -4.37 25.18
C LEU A 535 -19.47 -2.89 25.21
N LYS A 536 -18.51 -2.00 25.45
CA LYS A 536 -18.70 -0.56 25.26
C LYS A 536 -18.85 -0.27 23.77
N ILE A 537 -19.96 0.37 23.39
CA ILE A 537 -20.24 0.74 21.99
C ILE A 537 -20.38 2.25 21.92
N VAL A 538 -19.67 2.87 20.97
CA VAL A 538 -19.76 4.31 20.69
C VAL A 538 -20.10 4.51 19.22
N VAL A 539 -21.26 5.11 18.97
CA VAL A 539 -21.61 5.62 17.63
C VAL A 539 -21.09 7.04 17.57
N LEU A 540 -20.09 7.27 16.71
CA LEU A 540 -19.39 8.55 16.56
C LEU A 540 -20.34 9.63 16.01
N SER A 541 -19.86 10.87 15.91
CA SER A 541 -20.70 12.06 15.72
C SER A 541 -21.70 11.95 14.57
N GLN A 542 -22.99 11.85 14.91
CA GLN A 542 -24.10 11.61 13.98
C GLN A 542 -25.11 12.77 13.96
N SER A 543 -25.71 13.00 12.79
CA SER A 543 -27.01 13.67 12.70
C SER A 543 -28.13 12.65 12.69
N ILE A 544 -29.19 12.95 13.44
CA ILE A 544 -30.46 12.24 13.35
C ILE A 544 -31.31 12.97 12.33
N TYR A 545 -31.85 12.24 11.36
CA TYR A 545 -32.74 12.83 10.37
C TYR A 545 -33.96 11.93 10.16
N MET A 546 -35.15 12.50 10.29
CA MET A 546 -36.40 11.78 10.18
C MET A 546 -37.16 12.19 8.93
N LYS A 547 -37.46 11.19 8.07
CA LYS A 547 -38.32 11.37 6.89
C LYS A 547 -39.80 11.26 7.25
N ASN A 548 -40.18 10.19 7.96
CA ASN A 548 -41.56 9.86 8.36
C ASN A 548 -41.53 9.03 9.65
N TYR A 549 -42.59 9.13 10.47
CA TYR A 549 -42.85 8.20 11.58
C TYR A 549 -43.43 6.90 11.02
N ASN A 550 -42.59 5.87 10.92
CA ASN A 550 -42.98 4.58 10.35
C ASN A 550 -42.47 3.43 11.24
N GLY A 551 -42.76 2.19 10.86
CA GLY A 551 -42.30 1.01 11.61
C GLY A 551 -40.77 0.93 11.76
N HIS A 552 -39.99 1.54 10.86
CA HIS A 552 -38.53 1.64 10.99
C HIS A 552 -38.12 2.57 12.14
N PHE A 553 -38.81 3.70 12.31
CA PHE A 553 -38.56 4.61 13.42
C PHE A 553 -38.84 3.96 14.79
N GLU A 554 -39.90 3.17 14.92
CA GLU A 554 -40.16 2.43 16.17
C GLU A 554 -39.08 1.39 16.46
N ARG A 555 -38.51 0.73 15.44
CA ARG A 555 -37.31 -0.11 15.63
C ARG A 555 -36.09 0.70 16.06
N CYS A 556 -35.86 1.88 15.46
CA CYS A 556 -34.78 2.78 15.88
C CYS A 556 -34.92 3.14 17.36
N LYS A 557 -36.14 3.46 17.82
CA LYS A 557 -36.41 3.69 19.24
C LYS A 557 -35.99 2.49 20.07
N GLN A 558 -36.43 1.29 19.73
CA GLN A 558 -36.12 0.07 20.48
C GLN A 558 -34.62 -0.26 20.57
N PHE A 559 -33.86 -0.08 19.48
CA PHE A 559 -32.44 -0.45 19.44
C PHE A 559 -31.51 0.64 19.95
N TYR A 560 -31.88 1.91 19.80
CA TYR A 560 -31.08 3.04 20.28
C TYR A 560 -31.45 3.48 21.70
N CYS A 561 -32.61 3.06 22.22
CA CYS A 561 -32.92 3.18 23.64
C CYS A 561 -32.33 2.02 24.44
N CYS A 562 -32.27 2.20 25.76
CA CYS A 562 -32.15 1.13 26.73
C CYS A 562 -30.85 0.32 26.71
N ASN A 563 -29.72 0.93 26.30
CA ASN A 563 -28.42 0.29 26.41
C ASN A 563 -27.39 1.17 27.12
N LYS A 564 -27.11 0.85 28.39
CA LYS A 564 -26.13 1.60 29.22
C LYS A 564 -24.70 1.57 28.68
N ASN A 565 -24.37 0.56 27.86
CA ASN A 565 -23.05 0.46 27.24
C ASN A 565 -22.98 1.20 25.89
N LEU A 566 -24.11 1.63 25.34
CA LEU A 566 -24.18 2.44 24.14
C LEU A 566 -23.97 3.92 24.48
N THR A 567 -23.14 4.58 23.68
CA THR A 567 -22.98 6.03 23.66
C THR A 567 -23.28 6.52 22.25
N LEU A 568 -24.27 7.39 22.11
CA LEU A 568 -24.54 8.10 20.87
C LEU A 568 -23.91 9.48 20.96
N VAL A 569 -23.06 9.80 19.97
CA VAL A 569 -22.48 11.14 19.83
C VAL A 569 -23.30 11.91 18.79
N LEU A 570 -23.85 13.05 19.18
CA LEU A 570 -24.70 13.88 18.32
C LEU A 570 -23.93 15.11 17.88
N ARG A 571 -23.97 15.41 16.59
CA ARG A 571 -23.14 16.47 16.00
C ARG A 571 -23.77 17.84 15.89
N ASP A 572 -25.03 17.99 16.29
CA ASP A 572 -25.74 19.26 16.25
C ASP A 572 -26.90 19.28 17.27
N ARG A 573 -27.30 20.49 17.68
CA ARG A 573 -28.34 20.69 18.71
C ARG A 573 -29.70 20.09 18.35
N GLN A 574 -30.08 20.13 17.07
CA GLN A 574 -31.34 19.53 16.61
C GLN A 574 -31.30 18.01 16.76
N SER A 575 -30.20 17.36 16.36
CA SER A 575 -30.00 15.93 16.54
C SER A 575 -29.95 15.53 18.02
N LEU A 576 -29.31 16.32 18.88
CA LEU A 576 -29.31 16.10 20.33
C LEU A 576 -30.73 16.14 20.91
N SER A 577 -31.52 17.15 20.54
CA SER A 577 -32.90 17.28 21.00
C SER A 577 -33.74 16.06 20.59
N MET A 578 -33.59 15.57 19.35
CA MET A 578 -34.28 14.35 18.90
C MET A 578 -33.83 13.11 19.69
N ALA A 579 -32.52 12.94 19.93
CA ALA A 579 -32.01 11.83 20.73
C ALA A 579 -32.55 11.87 22.17
N GLN A 580 -32.63 13.05 22.77
CA GLN A 580 -33.17 13.25 24.12
C GLN A 580 -34.66 12.92 24.20
N THR A 581 -35.42 13.25 23.17
CA THR A 581 -36.86 12.95 23.12
C THR A 581 -37.13 11.45 22.92
N TYR A 582 -36.37 10.78 22.05
CA TYR A 582 -36.73 9.43 21.59
C TYR A 582 -35.83 8.30 22.10
N PHE A 583 -34.57 8.56 22.48
CA PHE A 583 -33.57 7.54 22.80
C PHE A 583 -32.98 7.65 24.23
N ASN A 584 -33.41 8.62 25.04
CA ASN A 584 -32.82 8.95 26.35
C ASN A 584 -33.04 7.90 27.46
N ASN A 585 -33.83 6.86 27.22
CA ASN A 585 -34.11 5.87 28.26
C ASN A 585 -32.92 4.89 28.39
N GLY A 586 -31.86 5.25 29.11
CA GLY A 586 -30.75 4.35 29.45
C GLY A 586 -29.58 4.28 28.47
N THR A 587 -29.60 5.05 27.36
CA THR A 587 -28.46 5.22 26.45
C THR A 587 -27.72 6.51 26.77
N ASN A 588 -26.38 6.50 26.72
CA ASN A 588 -25.60 7.72 26.98
C ASN A 588 -25.63 8.62 25.74
N LEU A 589 -25.95 9.91 25.92
CA LEU A 589 -25.97 10.90 24.85
C LEU A 589 -24.88 11.94 25.12
N ILE A 590 -24.03 12.21 24.13
CA ILE A 590 -23.03 13.27 24.21
C ILE A 590 -23.06 14.11 22.94
N MET A 591 -22.66 15.39 23.04
CA MET A 591 -22.59 16.29 21.90
C MET A 591 -21.14 16.62 21.56
N ALA A 592 -20.72 16.36 20.33
CA ALA A 592 -19.38 16.66 19.86
C ALA A 592 -19.41 17.12 18.39
N PRO A 593 -18.41 17.87 17.90
CA PRO A 593 -18.33 18.25 16.50
C PRO A 593 -18.24 17.05 15.56
N ASP A 594 -18.23 17.35 14.26
CA ASP A 594 -18.10 16.31 13.24
C ASP A 594 -16.66 15.77 13.23
N MET A 595 -16.50 14.46 13.09
CA MET A 595 -15.19 13.81 13.18
C MET A 595 -14.21 14.33 12.11
N ALA A 596 -14.69 14.85 10.97
CA ALA A 596 -13.84 15.43 9.94
C ALA A 596 -12.94 16.58 10.45
N PHE A 597 -13.32 17.27 11.53
CA PHE A 597 -12.45 18.29 12.16
C PHE A 597 -11.14 17.73 12.73
N GLN A 598 -11.03 16.42 12.93
CA GLN A 598 -9.77 15.79 13.30
C GLN A 598 -8.73 15.80 12.16
N ILE A 599 -9.13 16.01 10.91
CA ILE A 599 -8.17 16.28 9.83
C ILE A 599 -7.31 17.52 10.16
N GLY A 600 -7.91 18.53 10.79
CA GLY A 600 -7.23 19.78 11.13
C GLY A 600 -7.16 20.77 9.97
N ARG A 601 -6.40 21.85 10.17
CA ARG A 601 -6.25 22.90 9.17
C ARG A 601 -5.45 22.38 7.98
N VAL A 602 -6.00 22.53 6.78
CA VAL A 602 -5.36 22.17 5.52
C VAL A 602 -5.01 23.44 4.77
N LYS A 603 -3.72 23.65 4.48
CA LYS A 603 -3.31 24.79 3.65
C LYS A 603 -3.77 24.59 2.21
N ARG A 604 -4.20 25.67 1.56
CA ARG A 604 -4.41 25.64 0.12
C ARG A 604 -3.10 25.31 -0.59
N TYR A 605 -3.12 24.34 -1.49
CA TYR A 605 -1.96 23.88 -2.27
C TYR A 605 -2.17 24.02 -3.79
N MET A 606 -3.32 24.55 -4.21
CA MET A 606 -3.58 24.87 -5.61
C MET A 606 -4.16 26.28 -5.74
N SER A 607 -3.86 26.94 -6.86
CA SER A 607 -4.50 28.21 -7.22
C SER A 607 -5.96 27.99 -7.65
N PRO A 608 -6.88 28.87 -7.26
CA PRO A 608 -8.26 28.83 -7.72
C PRO A 608 -8.38 28.91 -9.24
N MET A 609 -9.46 28.33 -9.77
CA MET A 609 -9.82 28.35 -11.19
C MET A 609 -11.00 29.28 -11.48
N TYR A 610 -11.84 29.54 -10.48
CA TYR A 610 -13.06 30.33 -10.58
C TYR A 610 -13.14 31.29 -9.40
N ASP A 611 -13.79 32.44 -9.58
CA ASP A 611 -14.16 33.31 -8.48
C ASP A 611 -15.16 32.61 -7.57
N ILE A 612 -16.19 31.99 -8.17
CA ILE A 612 -17.24 31.27 -7.46
C ILE A 612 -17.29 29.80 -7.89
N LEU A 613 -17.04 28.89 -6.96
CA LEU A 613 -17.38 27.48 -7.15
C LEU A 613 -18.69 27.16 -6.42
N TRP A 614 -19.74 26.85 -7.16
CA TRP A 614 -21.02 26.45 -6.59
C TRP A 614 -21.15 24.93 -6.53
N LEU A 615 -20.89 24.37 -5.36
CA LEU A 615 -21.09 22.95 -5.05
C LEU A 615 -22.58 22.71 -4.77
N LYS A 616 -23.32 22.37 -5.82
CA LYS A 616 -24.76 22.11 -5.78
C LYS A 616 -25.08 20.61 -5.77
N ARG A 617 -25.89 20.17 -4.82
CA ARG A 617 -26.43 18.80 -4.76
C ARG A 617 -27.43 18.50 -5.87
N LYS A 618 -27.38 17.27 -6.38
CA LYS A 618 -28.38 16.69 -7.30
C LYS A 618 -29.31 15.63 -6.66
N ASP A 619 -29.11 15.30 -5.39
CA ASP A 619 -29.84 14.24 -4.69
C ASP A 619 -31.10 14.75 -3.95
N SER A 620 -31.81 13.86 -3.25
CA SER A 620 -33.06 14.18 -2.54
C SER A 620 -32.92 15.22 -1.42
N GLU A 621 -31.70 15.56 -1.00
CA GLU A 621 -31.49 16.62 0.01
C GLU A 621 -31.47 18.02 -0.63
N THR A 622 -31.48 18.13 -1.96
CA THR A 622 -31.44 19.41 -2.66
C THR A 622 -32.66 20.29 -2.30
N PRO A 623 -32.46 21.57 -1.97
CA PRO A 623 -33.55 22.50 -1.62
C PRO A 623 -34.30 23.07 -2.86
N ASN A 624 -34.11 22.49 -4.06
CA ASN A 624 -34.85 22.82 -5.30
C ASN A 624 -34.77 24.29 -5.77
N TYR A 625 -33.69 25.03 -5.49
CA TYR A 625 -33.49 26.37 -6.05
C TYR A 625 -32.98 26.33 -7.51
N LYS A 626 -33.34 27.36 -8.27
CA LYS A 626 -32.79 27.67 -9.59
C LYS A 626 -31.49 28.47 -9.44
N ILE A 627 -30.56 28.27 -10.38
CA ILE A 627 -29.33 29.06 -10.42
C ILE A 627 -29.68 30.45 -10.98
N PRO A 628 -29.42 31.53 -10.23
CA PRO A 628 -29.60 32.90 -10.73
C PRO A 628 -28.55 33.26 -11.77
N VAL A 629 -28.78 34.35 -12.49
CA VAL A 629 -27.78 34.91 -13.41
C VAL A 629 -26.57 35.39 -12.61
N ILE A 630 -25.39 35.03 -13.06
CA ILE A 630 -24.12 35.42 -12.43
C ILE A 630 -23.65 36.70 -13.13
N PRO A 631 -23.24 37.76 -12.40
CA PRO A 631 -22.82 39.02 -13.01
C PRO A 631 -21.66 38.86 -14.01
N GLU A 632 -21.65 39.71 -15.03
CA GLU A 632 -20.55 39.75 -16.00
C GLU A 632 -19.21 40.07 -15.32
N GLY A 633 -18.14 39.43 -15.80
CA GLY A 633 -16.80 39.58 -15.23
C GLY A 633 -16.50 38.67 -14.03
N VAL A 634 -17.47 37.89 -13.53
CA VAL A 634 -17.27 36.93 -12.44
C VAL A 634 -17.20 35.51 -12.99
N SER A 635 -16.04 34.85 -12.84
CA SER A 635 -15.87 33.47 -13.29
C SER A 635 -16.54 32.51 -12.30
N ALA A 636 -17.56 31.76 -12.73
CA ALA A 636 -18.28 30.87 -11.84
C ALA A 636 -18.56 29.49 -12.43
N LYS A 637 -18.53 28.47 -11.57
CA LYS A 637 -18.78 27.08 -11.97
C LYS A 637 -19.75 26.37 -11.03
N VAL A 638 -20.87 25.88 -11.58
CA VAL A 638 -21.85 25.06 -10.86
C VAL A 638 -21.60 23.59 -11.17
N LYS A 639 -21.21 22.79 -10.17
CA LYS A 639 -21.00 21.34 -10.31
C LYS A 639 -21.35 20.60 -9.01
N ASP A 640 -21.69 19.33 -9.15
CA ASP A 640 -21.68 18.39 -8.01
C ASP A 640 -20.37 17.60 -8.04
N TRP A 641 -19.78 17.39 -6.87
CA TRP A 641 -18.49 16.68 -6.74
C TRP A 641 -18.57 15.17 -7.04
N TRP A 642 -19.79 14.64 -7.22
CA TRP A 642 -20.00 13.27 -7.69
C TRP A 642 -19.50 13.08 -9.13
N GLY A 643 -19.50 14.16 -9.93
CA GLY A 643 -18.92 14.16 -11.27
C GLY A 643 -17.39 14.30 -11.29
N PHE A 644 -16.74 14.27 -10.12
CA PHE A 644 -15.29 14.33 -9.98
C PHE A 644 -14.82 13.00 -9.36
N PRO A 645 -14.59 11.97 -10.20
CA PRO A 645 -14.28 10.62 -9.72
C PRO A 645 -12.90 10.58 -9.06
N THR A 646 -12.76 9.71 -8.07
CA THR A 646 -11.51 9.53 -7.33
C THR A 646 -10.82 8.25 -7.83
N PRO A 647 -9.49 8.26 -8.04
CA PRO A 647 -8.75 7.03 -8.24
C PRO A 647 -8.97 6.05 -7.08
N LYS A 648 -9.16 4.77 -7.38
CA LYS A 648 -9.35 3.74 -6.34
C LYS A 648 -8.03 3.43 -5.64
N GLY A 649 -8.04 3.50 -4.32
CA GLY A 649 -6.99 2.98 -3.44
C GLY A 649 -7.06 1.46 -3.27
N ASP A 650 -6.11 0.92 -2.52
CA ASP A 650 -5.97 -0.52 -2.29
C ASP A 650 -6.95 -1.05 -1.25
N ASN A 651 -7.44 -0.24 -0.30
CA ASN A 651 -8.43 -0.68 0.68
C ASN A 651 -9.47 0.41 1.02
N SER A 652 -10.51 0.08 1.80
CA SER A 652 -11.57 1.06 2.12
C SER A 652 -11.08 2.29 2.89
N LEU A 653 -10.08 2.16 3.78
CA LEU A 653 -9.55 3.32 4.50
C LEU A 653 -8.73 4.22 3.57
N GLU A 654 -7.86 3.65 2.74
CA GLU A 654 -7.11 4.42 1.73
C GLU A 654 -8.05 5.11 0.74
N ASN A 655 -9.09 4.40 0.27
CA ASN A 655 -10.15 5.01 -0.52
C ASN A 655 -10.78 6.19 0.21
N ALA A 656 -11.04 6.05 1.52
CA ALA A 656 -11.64 7.14 2.28
C ALA A 656 -10.75 8.40 2.28
N PHE A 657 -9.44 8.24 2.53
CA PHE A 657 -8.47 9.34 2.48
C PHE A 657 -8.36 9.98 1.09
N LEU A 658 -8.26 9.16 0.03
CA LEU A 658 -8.17 9.64 -1.35
C LEU A 658 -9.42 10.42 -1.74
N ILE A 659 -10.61 9.92 -1.39
CA ILE A 659 -11.88 10.56 -1.71
C ILE A 659 -12.02 11.88 -0.94
N ALA A 660 -11.68 11.92 0.35
CA ALA A 660 -11.67 13.15 1.14
C ALA A 660 -10.71 14.19 0.54
N THR A 661 -9.50 13.78 0.17
CA THR A 661 -8.48 14.63 -0.47
C THR A 661 -9.00 15.19 -1.79
N ASN A 662 -9.63 14.35 -2.61
CA ASN A 662 -10.19 14.74 -3.90
C ASN A 662 -11.36 15.74 -3.73
N GLY A 663 -12.14 15.61 -2.66
CA GLY A 663 -13.14 16.61 -2.27
C GLY A 663 -12.53 17.97 -1.94
N MET A 664 -11.41 17.99 -1.21
CA MET A 664 -10.67 19.22 -0.93
C MET A 664 -10.04 19.83 -2.19
N MET A 665 -9.51 19.02 -3.10
CA MET A 665 -9.03 19.48 -4.41
C MET A 665 -10.17 20.14 -5.21
N PHE A 666 -11.35 19.51 -5.22
CA PHE A 666 -12.51 20.07 -5.88
C PHE A 666 -12.87 21.46 -5.35
N LEU A 667 -12.93 21.62 -4.01
CA LEU A 667 -13.31 22.88 -3.35
C LEU A 667 -12.30 24.02 -3.58
N GLN A 668 -11.00 23.72 -3.60
CA GLN A 668 -9.96 24.72 -3.80
C GLN A 668 -9.98 25.41 -5.18
N ARG A 669 -10.74 24.88 -6.13
CA ARG A 669 -10.97 25.51 -7.45
C ARG A 669 -11.75 26.83 -7.34
N GLY A 670 -12.43 27.10 -6.23
CA GLY A 670 -13.10 28.38 -5.98
C GLY A 670 -12.26 29.32 -5.12
N ARG A 671 -12.28 30.62 -5.44
CA ARG A 671 -11.87 31.66 -4.49
C ARG A 671 -12.84 31.67 -3.33
N VAL A 672 -14.14 31.72 -3.65
CA VAL A 672 -15.29 31.56 -2.75
C VAL A 672 -16.13 30.34 -3.18
N VAL A 673 -16.72 29.65 -2.21
CA VAL A 673 -17.61 28.50 -2.46
C VAL A 673 -19.05 28.81 -2.07
N ILE A 674 -20.03 28.41 -2.88
CA ILE A 674 -21.44 28.34 -2.48
C ILE A 674 -21.81 26.87 -2.35
N THR A 675 -22.43 26.45 -1.24
CA THR A 675 -22.77 25.03 -1.06
C THR A 675 -24.05 24.77 -0.26
N ASP A 676 -24.77 23.73 -0.68
CA ASP A 676 -25.88 23.10 0.05
C ASP A 676 -25.49 21.72 0.64
N ARG A 677 -24.19 21.42 0.71
CA ARG A 677 -23.62 20.23 1.38
C ARG A 677 -23.01 20.63 2.72
N LEU A 678 -23.39 19.94 3.80
CA LEU A 678 -22.77 20.13 5.12
C LEU A 678 -21.25 19.88 5.10
N HIS A 679 -20.78 18.86 4.40
CA HIS A 679 -19.34 18.65 4.26
C HIS A 679 -18.67 19.64 3.29
N GLY A 680 -19.43 20.30 2.42
CA GLY A 680 -18.91 21.47 1.71
C GLY A 680 -18.53 22.57 2.71
N HIS A 681 -19.39 22.85 3.70
CA HIS A 681 -19.12 23.77 4.79
C HIS A 681 -17.90 23.36 5.64
N ILE A 682 -17.91 22.13 6.15
CA ILE A 682 -16.84 21.64 7.05
C ILE A 682 -15.49 21.66 6.33
N LEU A 683 -15.40 21.10 5.11
CA LEU A 683 -14.14 21.06 4.36
C LEU A 683 -13.66 22.46 3.94
N CYS A 684 -14.56 23.39 3.59
CA CYS A 684 -14.18 24.78 3.35
C CYS A 684 -13.63 25.44 4.62
N THR A 685 -14.18 25.12 5.80
CA THR A 685 -13.66 25.58 7.09
C THR A 685 -12.24 25.03 7.32
N LEU A 686 -12.00 23.74 7.06
CA LEU A 686 -10.65 23.15 7.17
C LEU A 686 -9.62 23.80 6.24
N LEU A 687 -10.06 24.17 5.03
CA LEU A 687 -9.23 24.78 3.99
C LEU A 687 -9.13 26.31 4.12
N ASP A 688 -9.82 26.92 5.08
CA ASP A 688 -9.90 28.38 5.24
C ASP A 688 -10.39 29.07 3.95
N ILE A 689 -11.41 28.48 3.31
CA ILE A 689 -12.06 29.00 2.10
C ILE A 689 -13.30 29.78 2.51
N PRO A 690 -13.43 31.07 2.18
CA PRO A 690 -14.66 31.80 2.44
C PRO A 690 -15.81 31.22 1.62
N HIS A 691 -16.99 31.07 2.25
CA HIS A 691 -18.07 30.33 1.62
C HIS A 691 -19.47 30.73 2.12
N VAL A 692 -20.47 30.48 1.27
CA VAL A 692 -21.89 30.74 1.55
C VAL A 692 -22.65 29.42 1.60
N LEU A 693 -23.44 29.27 2.65
CA LEU A 693 -24.30 28.13 2.90
C LEU A 693 -25.70 28.41 2.37
N ILE A 694 -26.24 27.48 1.60
CA ILE A 694 -27.67 27.42 1.30
C ILE A 694 -28.25 26.26 2.08
N ASP A 695 -29.18 26.55 2.96
CA ASP A 695 -29.72 25.52 3.83
C ASP A 695 -30.44 24.43 3.01
N ASN A 696 -30.21 23.17 3.35
CA ASN A 696 -30.82 22.06 2.63
C ASN A 696 -32.28 21.88 3.06
N LYS A 697 -33.01 20.97 2.40
CA LYS A 697 -34.42 20.68 2.71
C LYS A 697 -34.66 20.33 4.19
N TYR A 698 -33.61 19.91 4.89
CA TYR A 698 -33.67 19.36 6.25
C TYR A 698 -33.04 20.26 7.31
N LYS A 699 -32.70 21.51 6.97
CA LYS A 699 -32.08 22.48 7.88
C LYS A 699 -30.76 22.00 8.51
N LYS A 700 -30.06 21.05 7.87
CA LYS A 700 -28.82 20.45 8.43
C LYS A 700 -27.69 21.49 8.52
N LEU A 701 -27.58 22.38 7.53
CA LEU A 701 -26.49 23.35 7.49
C LEU A 701 -26.70 24.42 8.55
N SER A 702 -27.92 24.95 8.70
CA SER A 702 -28.20 25.94 9.75
C SER A 702 -28.16 25.36 11.16
N SER A 703 -28.57 24.09 11.36
CA SER A 703 -28.42 23.42 12.67
C SER A 703 -26.95 23.30 13.05
N TYR A 704 -26.12 22.78 12.13
CA TYR A 704 -24.70 22.61 12.39
C TYR A 704 -23.98 23.95 12.56
N HIS A 705 -24.25 24.91 11.68
CA HIS A 705 -23.62 26.23 11.71
C HIS A 705 -23.91 26.96 13.03
N ARG A 706 -25.17 26.97 13.47
CA ARG A 706 -25.54 27.57 14.76
C ARG A 706 -24.91 26.87 15.95
N THR A 707 -24.65 25.57 15.83
CA THR A 707 -23.99 24.79 16.89
C THR A 707 -22.49 25.11 16.93
N TRP A 708 -21.74 25.00 15.83
CA TRP A 708 -20.28 24.97 15.89
C TRP A 708 -19.54 26.15 15.24
N THR A 709 -20.16 26.85 14.29
CA THR A 709 -19.48 27.86 13.46
C THR A 709 -20.19 29.21 13.48
N ARG A 710 -20.99 29.48 14.52
CA ARG A 710 -21.88 30.66 14.59
C ARG A 710 -21.12 31.99 14.53
N GLY A 711 -19.94 32.05 15.13
CA GLY A 711 -19.12 33.27 15.18
C GLY A 711 -18.27 33.53 13.94
N VAL A 712 -18.15 32.55 13.03
CA VAL A 712 -17.15 32.57 11.96
C VAL A 712 -17.47 33.62 10.91
N GLU A 713 -16.52 34.52 10.64
CA GLU A 713 -16.76 35.68 9.75
C GLU A 713 -16.66 35.38 8.25
N ASN A 714 -15.98 34.31 7.87
CA ASN A 714 -15.80 33.92 6.47
C ASN A 714 -16.89 32.95 5.97
N THR A 715 -17.92 32.71 6.79
CA THR A 715 -19.06 31.84 6.48
C THR A 715 -20.35 32.65 6.59
N LEU A 716 -21.14 32.69 5.52
CA LEU A 716 -22.46 33.33 5.50
C LEU A 716 -23.53 32.29 5.18
N ILE A 717 -24.77 32.50 5.62
CA ILE A 717 -25.88 31.57 5.37
C ILE A 717 -27.10 32.30 4.84
N THR A 718 -27.77 31.70 3.85
CA THR A 718 -29.03 32.18 3.27
C THR A 718 -29.93 31.00 2.92
N THR A 719 -31.21 31.30 2.65
CA THR A 719 -32.18 30.37 2.06
C THR A 719 -32.43 30.64 0.57
N ASN A 720 -31.89 31.73 0.02
CA ASN A 720 -32.15 32.19 -1.34
C ASN A 720 -30.88 32.12 -2.21
N ALA A 721 -30.99 31.49 -3.38
CA ALA A 721 -29.89 31.34 -4.32
C ALA A 721 -29.39 32.68 -4.90
N THR A 722 -30.27 33.66 -5.10
CA THR A 722 -29.90 35.00 -5.60
C THR A 722 -29.08 35.75 -4.55
N GLU A 723 -29.55 35.73 -3.31
CA GLU A 723 -28.82 36.31 -2.18
C GLU A 723 -27.48 35.60 -1.98
N ALA A 724 -27.40 34.28 -2.20
CA ALA A 724 -26.16 33.53 -2.08
C ALA A 724 -25.06 34.05 -3.03
N VAL A 725 -25.43 34.47 -4.24
CA VAL A 725 -24.49 35.12 -5.16
C VAL A 725 -24.05 36.48 -4.63
N SER A 726 -24.99 37.32 -4.16
CA SER A 726 -24.66 38.62 -3.57
C SER A 726 -23.70 38.50 -2.38
N LEU A 727 -23.94 37.54 -1.49
CA LEU A 727 -23.07 37.25 -0.34
C LEU A 727 -21.70 36.71 -0.78
N ALA A 728 -21.66 35.87 -1.82
CA ALA A 728 -20.39 35.37 -2.36
C ALA A 728 -19.54 36.50 -2.96
N LEU A 729 -20.15 37.47 -3.65
CA LEU A 729 -19.48 38.66 -4.15
C LEU A 729 -18.98 39.56 -3.01
N GLN A 730 -19.76 39.67 -1.93
CA GLN A 730 -19.33 40.38 -0.73
C GLN A 730 -18.08 39.73 -0.12
N LEU A 731 -18.04 38.39 -0.03
CA LEU A 731 -16.86 37.66 0.46
C LEU A 731 -15.65 37.81 -0.48
N LEU A 732 -15.86 37.76 -1.80
CA LEU A 732 -14.80 38.00 -2.78
C LEU A 732 -14.18 39.38 -2.62
N LYS A 733 -15.03 40.41 -2.39
CA LYS A 733 -14.56 41.78 -2.14
C LYS A 733 -13.85 41.90 -0.79
N LYS A 734 -14.41 41.33 0.30
CA LYS A 734 -13.84 41.40 1.65
C LYS A 734 -12.45 40.75 1.74
N TYR A 735 -12.26 39.62 1.06
CA TYR A 735 -11.04 38.81 1.17
C TYR A 735 -10.18 38.85 -0.10
N ASN A 736 -10.34 39.84 -0.97
CA ASN A 736 -9.66 39.92 -2.25
C ASN A 736 -8.13 39.85 -2.11
N ASP A 737 -7.58 40.49 -1.07
CA ASP A 737 -6.15 40.61 -0.85
C ASP A 737 -5.53 39.38 -0.16
N VAL A 738 -6.37 38.51 0.41
CA VAL A 738 -5.94 37.31 1.16
C VAL A 738 -6.13 36.04 0.33
N ILE A 739 -7.18 35.97 -0.50
CA ILE A 739 -7.44 34.80 -1.35
C ILE A 739 -6.56 34.89 -2.61
N PRO A 740 -5.85 33.81 -2.99
CA PRO A 740 -5.05 33.80 -4.21
C PRO A 740 -5.88 34.17 -5.46
N PRO A 741 -5.27 34.86 -6.45
CA PRO A 741 -5.93 35.15 -7.71
C PRO A 741 -6.20 33.87 -8.51
N ILE A 742 -7.10 33.96 -9.49
CA ILE A 742 -7.34 32.86 -10.44
C ILE A 742 -6.06 32.57 -11.23
N ALA A 743 -5.78 31.29 -11.48
CA ALA A 743 -4.63 30.88 -12.27
C ALA A 743 -4.66 31.50 -13.69
N PRO A 744 -3.59 32.21 -14.13
CA PRO A 744 -3.61 33.03 -15.34
C PRO A 744 -3.72 32.26 -16.65
N PHE A 745 -3.46 30.94 -16.65
CA PHE A 745 -3.43 30.10 -17.85
C PHE A 745 -4.72 29.30 -18.10
N MET A 746 -5.78 29.50 -17.31
CA MET A 746 -6.98 28.67 -17.37
C MET A 746 -8.30 29.44 -17.60
N ASN A 747 -8.33 30.31 -18.61
CA ASN A 747 -9.59 30.63 -19.31
C ASN A 747 -10.04 29.43 -20.16
N VAL A 748 -10.21 28.26 -19.53
CA VAL A 748 -10.69 27.05 -20.21
C VAL A 748 -12.21 27.11 -20.24
N VAL A 749 -12.76 27.40 -21.42
CA VAL A 749 -14.17 27.13 -21.72
C VAL A 749 -14.36 25.61 -21.70
N GLU A 750 -14.79 25.05 -20.56
CA GLU A 750 -15.17 23.64 -20.49
C GLU A 750 -16.44 23.43 -21.33
N HIS A 751 -16.31 22.94 -22.57
CA HIS A 751 -17.46 22.47 -23.36
C HIS A 751 -18.16 21.31 -22.61
N PRO A 752 -19.51 21.31 -22.56
CA PRO A 752 -20.25 20.22 -21.95
C PRO A 752 -20.00 18.93 -22.75
N PHE A 753 -19.51 17.88 -22.08
CA PHE A 753 -19.49 16.54 -22.64
C PHE A 753 -20.94 16.05 -22.73
N GLU A 754 -21.56 16.20 -23.91
CA GLU A 754 -22.71 15.41 -24.29
C GLU A 754 -22.28 13.97 -24.56
N ASN A 755 -23.06 13.06 -24.00
CA ASN A 755 -22.80 11.64 -23.97
C ASN A 755 -23.20 11.03 -25.33
N SER A 756 -22.30 11.05 -26.32
CA SER A 756 -22.48 10.31 -27.58
C SER A 756 -21.32 9.34 -27.82
N ARG A 757 -21.60 8.08 -27.43
CA ARG A 757 -20.96 6.84 -27.91
C ARG A 757 -19.42 6.77 -27.84
N GLY A 758 -18.96 6.25 -26.70
CA GLY A 758 -17.98 5.15 -26.65
C GLY A 758 -16.67 5.30 -27.43
N LYS A 759 -15.76 6.15 -26.96
CA LYS A 759 -14.31 5.95 -27.06
C LYS A 759 -13.64 6.61 -25.85
N ARG A 760 -12.92 5.83 -25.03
CA ARG A 760 -12.11 6.36 -23.92
C ARG A 760 -10.88 7.05 -24.51
N ILE A 761 -10.76 8.35 -24.32
CA ILE A 761 -9.51 9.08 -24.50
C ILE A 761 -9.10 9.59 -23.12
N THR A 762 -7.91 9.18 -22.67
CA THR A 762 -7.26 9.65 -21.43
C THR A 762 -6.87 11.12 -21.56
N PRO A 763 -7.08 11.98 -20.55
CA PRO A 763 -6.48 13.30 -20.54
C PRO A 763 -4.98 13.15 -20.22
N VAL A 764 -4.14 13.31 -21.24
CA VAL A 764 -2.71 13.57 -21.07
C VAL A 764 -2.60 15.05 -20.68
N VAL A 765 -2.19 15.34 -19.45
CA VAL A 765 -1.65 16.65 -19.08
C VAL A 765 -0.18 16.65 -19.51
N PRO A 766 0.26 17.48 -20.47
CA PRO A 766 1.68 17.63 -20.73
C PRO A 766 2.27 18.49 -19.60
N LEU A 767 3.03 17.86 -18.71
CA LEU A 767 4.00 18.54 -17.86
C LEU A 767 5.12 19.08 -18.75
N VAL A 768 4.98 20.31 -19.25
CA VAL A 768 6.10 21.05 -19.82
C VAL A 768 6.79 21.79 -18.68
N PHE A 769 7.81 21.15 -18.10
CA PHE A 769 8.89 21.87 -17.42
C PHE A 769 9.68 22.60 -18.50
N ASN A 770 9.57 23.94 -18.57
CA ASN A 770 10.56 24.69 -19.33
C ASN A 770 11.57 25.33 -18.38
N LYS A 771 12.82 24.89 -18.58
CA LYS A 771 14.03 25.28 -17.87
C LYS A 771 14.27 26.78 -17.98
N SER A 772 14.80 27.32 -16.89
CA SER A 772 15.66 28.50 -16.89
C SER A 772 16.72 28.41 -17.99
N GLN A 773 16.82 29.43 -18.85
CA GLN A 773 18.09 29.90 -19.39
C GLN A 773 18.06 31.43 -19.47
N GLY A 774 19.03 32.06 -18.82
CA GLY A 774 19.33 33.47 -18.99
C GLY A 774 20.22 33.75 -20.21
N LYS A 775 20.53 35.03 -20.38
CA LYS A 775 21.29 35.70 -21.46
C LYS A 775 20.46 35.90 -22.73
N LYS A 776 20.24 37.10 -23.26
CA LYS A 776 20.95 38.40 -23.20
C LYS A 776 20.01 39.53 -22.84
#